data_AF-A0A182MXI4-F1
#
_entry.id   AF-A0A182MXI4-F1
#
_cell.length_a   1.000
_cell.length_b   1.000
_cell.length_c   1.000
_cell.angle_alpha   90.00
_cell.angle_beta   90.00
_cell.angle_gamma   90.00
#
_symmetry.space_group_name_H-M   'P 1'
#
loop_
_entity.id
_entity.type
_entity.pdbx_description
1 polymer ?
#
loop_
_entity_poly.entity_id
_entity_poly.type
_entity_poly.pdbx_seq_one_letter_code
_entity_poly.pdbx_strand_id
1 'polypeptide(L)'
;MEPSNRGRGRGTRGAPGGGGPQPNWKQGGGGGNGNGGQQQQARPPAEQAASSSGNGGAVVAVQRGGGGNGGGGDSALGRGAMRGARYVPEVIVTRLPNAPSKQGVSGTKTVLKTNYFRLMRKEDSVVFQYRIDFEPEVEDQRVTHALLRSQGPLFGPYIFEGTMLFLYNKLRSDEVELQVKDPRTDILYKLKIRRVGTVDMTSEKAFMILNLMHRQAMGSLKLLQLNRNFFDPVAKISVQQYGLELYPGYVTSIRQHEKDIMLCVEITHRVMRTDTCYKVLQSMQRQPGSFRDNFKRAIIGVQVMCVYNEKTYKVTDVDFNTTPSSTFSTKQGETLSFVQYYKRAYNVNIQDTKQPMLVSMPNQRQQRSGITSPILLVPELCRMTGITDDMRKDFNLMRSIADHTRIGADKRIERLERFNARLQETPASREVFQFWKTELERRLVEVPARTLGQEAIMFRPDGPGVPAGPEADWGQAFRKNYMFKSVPLHRWFVICERGKESLVKDFLGCMESSARDMSFTLSPPQIYSLPNDSTNSYVQALTELANKDPQLVMCVVRNDRAERYSAIKKKCCVDRAIPCQVLKERTITPKNGNLRTLLSISTKVVIQLNCKLGGIPWMVKNPLSSVMVVGFDVCHDARDRSKSYGALVATMYATNHIEPKYFSVIERHQRGEELSNFMSSNIVKALHSYQSEFGAGNLPRRILVYRDGVGEGQLRHVVDHEVRAIKESLNKVYANNQAYKAQLTVVVVNKRINTRLFMGGRNPPPGTIVDDIITLPERTDFFLISQTVRQGTVSPTAYNVIYDESGLRTDQLQVYTSKQTHLYYNWCGSVAVPAVCQYAHKLAFLTSQFLHQQPHQMLEKRLYYL
;
A
#
# COMPACT_ATOMS: atom_id res chain seq x y z
N MET A 1 -8.54 3.66 46.54
CA MET A 1 -9.50 4.01 45.46
C MET A 1 -8.94 5.21 44.72
N GLU A 2 -8.54 5.08 43.45
CA GLU A 2 -7.98 6.18 42.65
C GLU A 2 -8.72 6.32 41.31
N PRO A 3 -8.99 7.55 40.82
CA PRO A 3 -9.81 7.76 39.64
C PRO A 3 -9.03 7.57 38.33
N SER A 4 -9.43 6.55 37.53
CA SER A 4 -8.83 6.26 36.23
C SER A 4 -9.00 7.41 35.20
N ASN A 5 -7.89 8.04 34.82
CA ASN A 5 -7.89 9.28 34.04
C ASN A 5 -7.98 9.02 32.51
N ARG A 6 -9.19 9.01 31.94
CA ARG A 6 -9.47 8.61 30.53
C ARG A 6 -9.09 9.68 29.48
N GLY A 7 -7.81 9.78 29.15
CA GLY A 7 -7.27 10.65 28.09
C GLY A 7 -7.62 10.24 26.64
N ARG A 8 -8.73 10.77 26.09
CA ARG A 8 -9.20 10.51 24.71
C ARG A 8 -8.34 11.19 23.62
N GLY A 9 -7.25 10.54 23.21
CA GLY A 9 -6.50 10.87 21.98
C GLY A 9 -7.09 10.19 20.74
N ARG A 10 -7.43 10.96 19.69
CA ARG A 10 -7.91 10.41 18.41
C ARG A 10 -6.73 9.81 17.62
N GLY A 11 -6.85 8.53 17.26
CA GLY A 11 -5.85 7.82 16.47
C GLY A 11 -5.71 8.34 15.03
N THR A 12 -4.55 8.04 14.45
CA THR A 12 -4.20 8.26 13.05
C THR A 12 -5.22 7.60 12.11
N ARG A 13 -5.98 8.40 11.36
CA ARG A 13 -6.90 7.90 10.32
C ARG A 13 -6.12 7.48 9.07
N GLY A 14 -5.62 6.25 9.06
CA GLY A 14 -5.05 5.62 7.87
C GLY A 14 -6.08 4.83 7.06
N ALA A 15 -6.41 5.32 5.85
CA ALA A 15 -7.08 4.57 4.77
C ALA A 15 -8.55 4.11 5.05
N PRO A 16 -9.29 3.48 4.10
CA PRO A 16 -8.92 3.06 2.73
C PRO A 16 -9.93 3.41 1.60
N GLY A 17 -9.52 3.27 0.32
CA GLY A 17 -10.47 3.43 -0.80
C GLY A 17 -9.95 3.37 -2.27
N GLY A 18 -8.75 2.91 -2.57
CA GLY A 18 -8.16 2.95 -3.92
C GLY A 18 -8.57 1.80 -4.87
N GLY A 19 -9.83 1.77 -5.35
CA GLY A 19 -10.35 0.67 -6.20
C GLY A 19 -10.30 0.89 -7.73
N GLY A 20 -9.19 0.51 -8.37
CA GLY A 20 -9.03 0.27 -9.84
C GLY A 20 -9.29 1.46 -10.79
N PRO A 21 -9.31 1.26 -12.14
CA PRO A 21 -8.79 0.15 -12.96
C PRO A 21 -7.62 0.58 -13.88
N GLN A 22 -7.06 -0.32 -14.70
CA GLN A 22 -6.06 -0.01 -15.76
C GLN A 22 -6.68 -0.04 -17.19
N PRO A 23 -6.16 0.73 -18.16
CA PRO A 23 -6.85 1.12 -19.41
C PRO A 23 -6.49 0.23 -20.60
N ASN A 24 -7.44 0.06 -21.53
CA ASN A 24 -7.14 -0.50 -22.84
C ASN A 24 -6.88 0.63 -23.84
N TRP A 25 -5.88 0.46 -24.70
CA TRP A 25 -5.58 1.40 -25.80
C TRP A 25 -6.33 0.97 -27.06
N LYS A 26 -6.69 1.94 -27.91
CA LYS A 26 -6.72 1.75 -29.36
C LYS A 26 -5.80 2.79 -30.00
N GLN A 27 -4.88 2.31 -30.81
CA GLN A 27 -4.19 3.13 -31.79
C GLN A 27 -5.18 3.54 -32.89
N GLY A 28 -5.13 4.79 -33.32
CA GLY A 28 -5.46 5.18 -34.68
C GLY A 28 -4.15 5.47 -35.39
N GLY A 29 -3.89 4.83 -36.53
CA GLY A 29 -2.71 5.05 -37.35
C GLY A 29 -3.09 5.51 -38.75
N GLY A 30 -2.14 6.16 -39.43
CA GLY A 30 -2.26 6.73 -40.77
C GLY A 30 -1.85 8.21 -40.78
N GLY A 31 -0.90 8.66 -41.60
CA GLY A 31 0.01 7.91 -42.49
C GLY A 31 0.73 8.85 -43.47
N GLY A 32 1.80 8.38 -44.11
CA GLY A 32 2.35 8.98 -45.35
C GLY A 32 3.62 9.84 -45.23
N ASN A 33 4.65 9.43 -46.00
CA ASN A 33 5.81 10.17 -46.54
C ASN A 33 6.77 10.91 -45.57
N GLY A 34 8.11 10.88 -45.76
CA GLY A 34 8.93 10.08 -46.68
C GLY A 34 10.37 10.61 -46.86
N ASN A 35 11.23 9.79 -47.50
CA ASN A 35 12.45 10.13 -48.28
C ASN A 35 13.83 10.38 -47.58
N GLY A 36 14.92 9.98 -48.27
CA GLY A 36 16.36 10.17 -47.95
C GLY A 36 16.94 9.19 -46.90
N GLY A 37 18.06 8.45 -47.05
CA GLY A 37 19.34 8.67 -47.76
C GLY A 37 20.39 9.21 -46.76
N GLN A 38 21.65 8.74 -46.59
CA GLN A 38 22.60 7.82 -47.27
C GLN A 38 23.49 7.11 -46.20
N GLN A 39 23.88 5.83 -46.33
CA GLN A 39 25.19 5.30 -46.78
C GLN A 39 26.52 5.91 -46.24
N GLN A 40 27.30 5.12 -45.47
CA GLN A 40 28.74 4.73 -45.64
C GLN A 40 29.24 4.04 -44.34
N GLN A 41 29.67 2.76 -44.33
CA GLN A 41 31.02 2.20 -44.59
C GLN A 41 32.12 2.69 -43.60
N ALA A 42 32.63 1.87 -42.67
CA ALA A 42 33.74 0.89 -42.77
C ALA A 42 35.15 1.57 -42.77
N ARG A 43 36.24 1.12 -42.09
CA ARG A 43 36.64 -0.13 -41.37
C ARG A 43 37.83 0.19 -40.37
N PRO A 44 38.41 -0.79 -39.61
CA PRO A 44 39.36 -0.56 -38.48
C PRO A 44 40.86 -0.67 -38.90
N PRO A 45 41.86 -0.60 -37.99
CA PRO A 45 42.27 -1.68 -37.06
C PRO A 45 42.31 -1.19 -35.56
N ALA A 46 43.00 -1.73 -34.53
CA ALA A 46 43.99 -2.81 -34.35
C ALA A 46 43.90 -3.46 -32.92
N GLU A 47 44.96 -4.12 -32.43
CA GLU A 47 45.04 -4.85 -31.12
C GLU A 47 46.33 -4.53 -30.31
N GLN A 48 46.44 -5.14 -29.10
CA GLN A 48 47.58 -5.23 -28.16
C GLN A 48 47.75 -4.05 -27.15
N ALA A 49 48.09 -4.24 -25.87
CA ALA A 49 48.26 -5.43 -25.01
C ALA A 49 47.89 -5.12 -23.53
N ALA A 50 47.92 -6.13 -22.64
CA ALA A 50 47.37 -6.07 -21.28
C ALA A 50 48.37 -5.70 -20.15
N SER A 51 47.88 -5.15 -19.03
CA SER A 51 48.24 -5.61 -17.66
C SER A 51 47.48 -4.93 -16.49
N SER A 52 47.25 -5.73 -15.44
CA SER A 52 47.09 -5.41 -14.00
C SER A 52 45.97 -4.50 -13.45
N SER A 53 45.02 -5.18 -12.77
CA SER A 53 44.47 -4.88 -11.42
C SER A 53 43.72 -3.57 -11.12
N GLY A 54 42.39 -3.68 -11.00
CA GLY A 54 41.54 -2.75 -10.26
C GLY A 54 40.31 -3.47 -9.69
N ASN A 55 40.26 -3.65 -8.36
CA ASN A 55 39.23 -4.47 -7.70
C ASN A 55 37.87 -3.74 -7.64
N GLY A 56 36.91 -4.15 -8.47
CA GLY A 56 35.58 -3.56 -8.57
C GLY A 56 34.48 -4.61 -8.46
N GLY A 57 33.59 -4.47 -7.48
CA GLY A 57 32.49 -5.40 -7.24
C GLY A 57 31.44 -5.37 -8.36
N ALA A 58 31.56 -6.29 -9.31
CA ALA A 58 30.56 -6.51 -10.35
C ALA A 58 29.45 -7.46 -9.86
N VAL A 59 28.20 -7.13 -10.18
CA VAL A 59 27.06 -8.05 -10.01
C VAL A 59 27.21 -9.15 -11.07
N VAL A 60 27.36 -10.40 -10.64
CA VAL A 60 27.54 -11.54 -11.55
C VAL A 60 26.24 -11.82 -12.29
N ALA A 61 26.17 -11.38 -13.55
CA ALA A 61 25.18 -11.88 -14.49
C ALA A 61 25.60 -13.29 -14.94
N VAL A 62 24.73 -14.29 -14.73
CA VAL A 62 24.99 -15.66 -15.20
C VAL A 62 24.94 -15.67 -16.73
N GLN A 63 26.12 -15.73 -17.35
CA GLN A 63 26.29 -15.78 -18.79
C GLN A 63 25.85 -17.15 -19.30
N ARG A 64 24.83 -17.19 -20.18
CA ARG A 64 24.43 -18.44 -20.85
C ARG A 64 25.57 -18.91 -21.75
N GLY A 65 26.08 -20.11 -21.52
CA GLY A 65 27.00 -20.76 -22.44
C GLY A 65 26.34 -20.98 -23.80
N GLY A 66 26.94 -20.44 -24.85
CA GLY A 66 26.62 -20.80 -26.23
C GLY A 66 27.44 -22.00 -26.66
N GLY A 67 26.83 -22.96 -27.34
CA GLY A 67 27.52 -24.11 -27.91
C GLY A 67 26.62 -24.88 -28.89
N GLY A 68 27.20 -25.32 -30.00
CA GLY A 68 26.60 -26.31 -30.90
C GLY A 68 25.69 -25.74 -31.99
N ASN A 69 26.28 -25.40 -33.15
CA ASN A 69 25.53 -25.30 -34.40
C ASN A 69 25.20 -26.73 -34.89
N GLY A 70 23.91 -27.05 -35.07
CA GLY A 70 23.46 -28.35 -35.55
C GLY A 70 22.04 -28.23 -36.11
N GLY A 71 21.91 -28.25 -37.43
CA GLY A 71 20.64 -27.99 -38.11
C GLY A 71 19.73 -29.22 -38.18
N GLY A 72 18.41 -29.00 -38.13
CA GLY A 72 17.41 -30.00 -38.46
C GLY A 72 16.03 -29.74 -37.84
N GLY A 73 14.98 -29.77 -38.66
CA GLY A 73 13.59 -29.96 -38.21
C GLY A 73 12.83 -28.71 -37.77
N ASP A 74 12.22 -28.02 -38.74
CA ASP A 74 11.20 -27.01 -38.46
C ASP A 74 9.94 -27.69 -37.87
N SER A 75 9.54 -27.32 -36.65
CA SER A 75 8.27 -27.75 -36.06
C SER A 75 7.59 -26.58 -35.38
N ALA A 76 6.52 -26.09 -36.03
CA ALA A 76 5.82 -24.88 -35.64
C ALA A 76 5.25 -24.98 -34.20
N LEU A 77 5.81 -24.19 -33.27
CA LEU A 77 5.29 -24.04 -31.93
C LEU A 77 3.90 -23.39 -31.95
N GLY A 78 2.85 -24.21 -31.85
CA GLY A 78 1.46 -23.78 -31.93
C GLY A 78 1.06 -22.69 -30.92
N ARG A 79 0.14 -21.81 -31.35
CA ARG A 79 -0.32 -20.58 -30.67
C ARG A 79 -0.75 -20.74 -29.19
N GLY A 80 -1.02 -21.96 -28.72
CA GLY A 80 -1.34 -22.25 -27.31
C GLY A 80 -0.20 -21.98 -26.32
N ALA A 81 1.07 -21.97 -26.75
CA ALA A 81 2.23 -21.84 -25.87
C ALA A 81 2.24 -20.56 -25.00
N MET A 82 1.63 -19.47 -25.46
CA MET A 82 1.58 -18.19 -24.72
C MET A 82 0.43 -18.08 -23.69
N ARG A 83 -0.57 -18.96 -23.71
CA ARG A 83 -1.78 -18.81 -22.85
C ARG A 83 -1.63 -19.39 -21.43
N GLY A 84 -0.69 -20.31 -21.20
CA GLY A 84 -0.55 -21.06 -19.95
C GLY A 84 0.36 -20.44 -18.88
N ALA A 85 1.33 -19.61 -19.28
CA ALA A 85 2.32 -19.06 -18.35
C ALA A 85 1.72 -17.95 -17.47
N ARG A 86 1.20 -18.32 -16.29
CA ARG A 86 1.27 -17.37 -15.17
C ARG A 86 2.75 -17.12 -14.91
N TYR A 87 3.18 -15.89 -15.20
CA TYR A 87 4.48 -15.35 -14.83
C TYR A 87 4.72 -15.64 -13.34
N VAL A 88 5.53 -16.65 -13.04
CA VAL A 88 6.17 -16.79 -11.74
C VAL A 88 7.08 -15.57 -11.66
N PRO A 89 6.86 -14.64 -10.72
CA PRO A 89 7.72 -13.48 -10.61
C PRO A 89 9.13 -13.99 -10.32
N GLU A 90 10.06 -13.69 -11.21
CA GLU A 90 11.49 -13.94 -11.00
C GLU A 90 11.87 -13.41 -9.62
N VAL A 91 12.41 -14.28 -8.77
CA VAL A 91 12.72 -13.95 -7.39
C VAL A 91 13.90 -12.97 -7.38
N ILE A 92 13.63 -11.73 -6.99
CA ILE A 92 14.63 -10.66 -7.01
C ILE A 92 15.53 -10.83 -5.79
N VAL A 93 16.70 -11.41 -6.02
CA VAL A 93 17.76 -11.55 -5.02
C VAL A 93 18.39 -10.18 -4.78
N THR A 94 18.14 -9.59 -3.60
CA THR A 94 18.79 -8.33 -3.16
C THR A 94 19.90 -8.56 -2.13
N ARG A 95 20.03 -9.79 -1.62
CA ARG A 95 21.12 -10.21 -0.73
C ARG A 95 22.23 -10.89 -1.55
N LEU A 96 23.44 -10.36 -1.48
CA LEU A 96 24.61 -11.00 -2.10
C LEU A 96 24.91 -12.35 -1.41
N PRO A 97 25.42 -13.38 -2.12
CA PRO A 97 25.73 -14.69 -1.52
C PRO A 97 26.67 -14.61 -0.30
N ASN A 98 27.64 -13.70 -0.34
CA ASN A 98 28.62 -13.48 0.72
C ASN A 98 28.23 -12.28 1.62
N ALA A 99 26.97 -11.85 1.63
CA ALA A 99 26.52 -10.76 2.49
C ALA A 99 26.65 -11.14 3.97
N PRO A 100 27.01 -10.17 4.85
CA PRO A 100 27.06 -10.42 6.29
C PRO A 100 25.68 -10.85 6.84
N SER A 101 25.68 -11.40 8.06
CA SER A 101 24.42 -11.74 8.73
C SER A 101 23.53 -10.50 8.86
N LYS A 102 22.27 -10.64 8.44
CA LYS A 102 21.24 -9.61 8.62
C LYS A 102 20.67 -9.54 10.05
N GLN A 103 21.04 -10.50 10.90
CA GLN A 103 20.66 -10.51 12.31
C GLN A 103 21.46 -9.47 13.09
N GLY A 104 20.76 -8.53 13.73
CA GLY A 104 21.36 -7.57 14.64
C GLY A 104 21.58 -8.12 16.05
N VAL A 105 22.20 -7.31 16.89
CA VAL A 105 22.67 -7.68 18.25
C VAL A 105 22.20 -6.72 19.34
N SER A 106 21.80 -5.49 18.98
CA SER A 106 21.40 -4.45 19.93
C SER A 106 20.04 -4.72 20.56
N GLY A 107 19.86 -4.35 21.83
CA GLY A 107 18.59 -4.47 22.56
C GLY A 107 18.38 -5.82 23.25
N THR A 108 17.30 -5.93 24.01
CA THR A 108 17.00 -7.10 24.86
C THR A 108 16.36 -8.21 24.04
N LYS A 109 16.92 -9.42 24.07
CA LYS A 109 16.35 -10.60 23.38
C LYS A 109 15.00 -11.00 23.98
N THR A 110 14.09 -11.44 23.13
CA THR A 110 12.75 -11.92 23.48
C THR A 110 12.26 -12.92 22.43
N VAL A 111 11.14 -13.60 22.69
CA VAL A 111 10.51 -14.54 21.74
C VAL A 111 9.09 -14.06 21.43
N LEU A 112 8.73 -14.05 20.16
CA LEU A 112 7.42 -13.61 19.67
C LEU A 112 6.71 -14.76 18.98
N LYS A 113 5.39 -14.87 19.19
CA LYS A 113 4.53 -15.63 18.28
C LYS A 113 4.24 -14.79 17.04
N THR A 114 4.10 -15.46 15.90
CA THR A 114 3.78 -14.83 14.62
C THR A 114 2.39 -15.27 14.15
N ASN A 115 1.94 -14.82 12.97
CA ASN A 115 0.75 -15.36 12.29
C ASN A 115 1.09 -16.36 11.17
N TYR A 116 2.18 -17.11 11.35
CA TYR A 116 2.66 -18.13 10.42
C TYR A 116 2.47 -19.52 11.03
N PHE A 117 2.22 -20.49 10.16
CA PHE A 117 2.27 -21.92 10.48
C PHE A 117 3.33 -22.58 9.59
N ARG A 118 4.20 -23.41 10.17
CA ARG A 118 5.21 -24.15 9.40
C ARG A 118 4.54 -25.23 8.56
N LEU A 119 4.86 -25.31 7.27
CA LEU A 119 4.38 -26.35 6.38
C LEU A 119 5.47 -27.42 6.23
N MET A 120 5.33 -28.48 7.02
CA MET A 120 6.20 -29.65 6.99
C MET A 120 5.94 -30.49 5.73
N ARG A 121 6.99 -31.14 5.25
CA ARG A 121 6.95 -32.18 4.22
C ARG A 121 7.40 -33.49 4.85
N LYS A 122 6.78 -34.59 4.48
CA LYS A 122 7.14 -35.91 5.02
C LYS A 122 8.29 -36.57 4.27
N GLU A 123 8.44 -36.23 2.98
CA GLU A 123 9.48 -36.76 2.09
C GLU A 123 9.87 -35.68 1.07
N ASP A 124 11.16 -35.63 0.71
CA ASP A 124 11.60 -34.93 -0.49
C ASP A 124 11.09 -35.69 -1.71
N SER A 125 10.23 -35.02 -2.47
CA SER A 125 9.37 -35.64 -3.46
C SER A 125 9.34 -34.83 -4.74
N VAL A 126 9.22 -35.53 -5.87
CA VAL A 126 9.04 -34.92 -7.19
C VAL A 126 7.57 -34.98 -7.59
N VAL A 127 7.05 -33.89 -8.13
CA VAL A 127 5.71 -33.82 -8.70
C VAL A 127 5.83 -33.94 -10.22
N PHE A 128 5.10 -34.88 -10.82
CA PHE A 128 5.13 -35.10 -12.26
C PHE A 128 4.29 -34.05 -12.97
N GLN A 129 4.89 -33.41 -13.98
CA GLN A 129 4.25 -32.36 -14.76
C GLN A 129 3.85 -32.91 -16.13
N TYR A 130 2.56 -32.80 -16.43
CA TYR A 130 1.96 -33.20 -17.69
C TYR A 130 1.32 -31.99 -18.36
N ARG A 131 1.40 -31.94 -19.69
CA ARG A 131 0.60 -31.06 -20.53
C ARG A 131 -0.66 -31.79 -20.96
N ILE A 132 -1.77 -31.06 -20.96
CA ILE A 132 -3.06 -31.52 -21.47
C ILE A 132 -3.43 -30.71 -22.71
N ASP A 133 -3.78 -31.41 -23.77
CA ASP A 133 -4.38 -30.87 -24.99
C ASP A 133 -5.69 -31.65 -25.27
N PHE A 134 -6.72 -30.98 -25.80
CA PHE A 134 -8.01 -31.57 -26.18
C PHE A 134 -8.27 -31.39 -27.67
N GLU A 135 -8.82 -32.41 -28.33
CA GLU A 135 -9.27 -32.39 -29.71
C GLU A 135 -10.76 -32.81 -29.78
N PRO A 136 -11.70 -31.93 -30.18
CA PRO A 136 -11.51 -30.50 -30.49
C PRO A 136 -11.10 -29.65 -29.27
N GLU A 137 -10.55 -28.45 -29.50
CA GLU A 137 -10.07 -27.56 -28.42
C GLU A 137 -11.22 -27.09 -27.52
N VAL A 138 -11.04 -27.18 -26.21
CA VAL A 138 -12.05 -26.77 -25.21
C VAL A 138 -11.78 -25.35 -24.72
N GLU A 139 -12.54 -24.37 -25.22
CA GLU A 139 -12.36 -22.97 -24.81
C GLU A 139 -12.87 -22.66 -23.39
N ASP A 140 -13.94 -23.31 -22.91
CA ASP A 140 -14.48 -23.06 -21.56
C ASP A 140 -13.76 -23.92 -20.52
N GLN A 141 -12.91 -23.28 -19.70
CA GLN A 141 -12.23 -23.91 -18.57
C GLN A 141 -13.13 -24.70 -17.63
N ARG A 142 -14.44 -24.37 -17.54
CA ARG A 142 -15.40 -25.12 -16.71
C ARG A 142 -15.67 -26.51 -17.30
N VAL A 143 -15.75 -26.62 -18.61
CA VAL A 143 -15.86 -27.89 -19.34
C VAL A 143 -14.55 -28.65 -19.18
N THR A 144 -13.39 -27.98 -19.37
CA THR A 144 -12.07 -28.58 -19.13
C THR A 144 -11.97 -29.20 -17.72
N HIS A 145 -12.33 -28.45 -16.67
CA HIS A 145 -12.32 -28.94 -15.29
C HIS A 145 -13.36 -30.05 -15.03
N ALA A 146 -14.47 -30.11 -15.76
CA ALA A 146 -15.46 -31.17 -15.66
C ALA A 146 -14.98 -32.47 -16.32
N LEU A 147 -14.41 -32.38 -17.53
CA LEU A 147 -13.82 -33.51 -18.26
C LEU A 147 -12.64 -34.11 -17.48
N LEU A 148 -11.77 -33.28 -16.91
CA LEU A 148 -10.67 -33.79 -16.08
C LEU A 148 -11.14 -34.42 -14.76
N ARG A 149 -12.28 -33.96 -14.22
CA ARG A 149 -12.86 -34.54 -13.00
C ARG A 149 -13.47 -35.92 -13.26
N SER A 150 -14.04 -36.17 -14.45
CA SER A 150 -14.54 -37.51 -14.79
C SER A 150 -13.40 -38.54 -14.86
N GLN A 151 -12.17 -38.09 -15.16
CA GLN A 151 -10.95 -38.91 -15.16
C GLN A 151 -10.26 -39.00 -13.79
N GLY A 152 -10.95 -38.60 -12.71
CA GLY A 152 -10.46 -38.72 -11.33
C GLY A 152 -9.91 -40.12 -10.95
N PRO A 153 -10.51 -41.25 -11.39
CA PRO A 153 -9.96 -42.58 -11.11
C PRO A 153 -8.57 -42.86 -11.71
N LEU A 154 -8.22 -42.17 -12.81
CA LEU A 154 -6.90 -42.31 -13.46
C LEU A 154 -5.83 -41.43 -12.78
N PHE A 155 -6.20 -40.22 -12.39
CA PHE A 155 -5.25 -39.22 -11.86
C PHE A 155 -5.10 -39.28 -10.33
N GLY A 156 -6.12 -39.76 -9.62
CA GLY A 156 -6.33 -39.43 -8.22
C GLY A 156 -6.56 -37.93 -8.02
N PRO A 157 -6.32 -37.38 -6.82
CA PRO A 157 -6.24 -35.94 -6.62
C PRO A 157 -5.16 -35.30 -7.49
N TYR A 158 -5.50 -34.17 -8.14
CA TYR A 158 -4.62 -33.48 -9.06
C TYR A 158 -4.71 -31.95 -8.90
N ILE A 159 -3.66 -31.25 -9.33
CA ILE A 159 -3.71 -29.79 -9.54
C ILE A 159 -3.66 -29.53 -11.04
N PHE A 160 -4.62 -28.76 -11.55
CA PHE A 160 -4.68 -28.35 -12.96
C PHE A 160 -4.71 -26.82 -13.06
N GLU A 161 -3.80 -26.25 -13.85
CA GLU A 161 -3.73 -24.80 -14.11
C GLU A 161 -3.36 -24.52 -15.57
N GLY A 162 -4.24 -23.80 -16.29
CA GLY A 162 -4.04 -23.45 -17.69
C GLY A 162 -4.18 -24.68 -18.59
N THR A 163 -3.05 -25.25 -18.99
CA THR A 163 -2.91 -26.51 -19.74
C THR A 163 -2.01 -27.52 -19.03
N MET A 164 -1.55 -27.22 -17.81
CA MET A 164 -0.64 -28.05 -17.03
C MET A 164 -1.38 -28.82 -15.94
N LEU A 165 -1.14 -30.12 -15.89
CA LEU A 165 -1.58 -31.06 -14.85
C LEU A 165 -0.36 -31.46 -14.01
N PHE A 166 -0.52 -31.39 -12.69
CA PHE A 166 0.49 -31.77 -11.71
C PHE A 166 -0.05 -32.94 -10.90
N LEU A 167 0.66 -34.07 -10.95
CA LEU A 167 0.32 -35.33 -10.28
C LEU A 167 1.44 -35.73 -9.33
N TYR A 168 1.08 -36.18 -8.12
CA TYR A 168 2.06 -36.75 -7.20
C TYR A 168 2.52 -38.14 -7.68
N ASN A 169 1.57 -38.98 -8.14
CA ASN A 169 1.86 -40.29 -8.70
C ASN A 169 2.15 -40.20 -10.20
N LYS A 170 3.18 -40.89 -10.68
CA LYS A 170 3.47 -41.00 -12.11
C LYS A 170 2.37 -41.82 -12.81
N LEU A 171 1.89 -41.34 -13.96
CA LEU A 171 1.09 -42.16 -14.87
C LEU A 171 1.92 -43.31 -15.43
N ARG A 172 1.26 -44.43 -15.77
CA ARG A 172 1.92 -45.66 -16.29
C ARG A 172 2.67 -45.41 -17.60
N SER A 173 2.17 -44.51 -18.44
CA SER A 173 2.81 -44.06 -19.67
C SER A 173 3.15 -42.57 -19.58
N ASP A 174 4.20 -42.14 -20.29
CA ASP A 174 4.54 -40.73 -20.43
C ASP A 174 3.63 -40.02 -21.46
N GLU A 175 2.95 -40.76 -22.34
CA GLU A 175 1.82 -40.27 -23.15
C GLU A 175 0.57 -41.14 -22.95
N VAL A 176 -0.57 -40.49 -22.70
CA VAL A 176 -1.88 -41.15 -22.51
C VAL A 176 -2.91 -40.42 -23.36
N GLU A 177 -3.60 -41.16 -24.24
CA GLU A 177 -4.74 -40.67 -25.01
C GLU A 177 -6.03 -41.32 -24.51
N LEU A 178 -7.09 -40.53 -24.32
CA LEU A 178 -8.39 -40.97 -23.81
C LEU A 178 -9.51 -40.36 -24.65
N GLN A 179 -10.62 -41.06 -24.81
CA GLN A 179 -11.88 -40.42 -25.20
C GLN A 179 -12.67 -40.06 -23.93
N VAL A 180 -13.02 -38.79 -23.80
CA VAL A 180 -13.82 -38.25 -22.70
C VAL A 180 -15.09 -37.60 -23.25
N LYS A 181 -16.24 -38.04 -22.76
CA LYS A 181 -17.54 -37.49 -23.10
C LYS A 181 -17.90 -36.35 -22.15
N ASP A 182 -18.39 -35.22 -22.67
CA ASP A 182 -19.02 -34.20 -21.84
C ASP A 182 -20.44 -34.66 -21.44
N PRO A 183 -20.74 -34.91 -20.15
CA PRO A 183 -22.05 -35.39 -19.71
C PRO A 183 -23.17 -34.35 -19.86
N ARG A 184 -22.89 -33.15 -20.37
CA ARG A 184 -23.87 -32.08 -20.61
C ARG A 184 -24.25 -31.89 -22.06
N THR A 185 -23.38 -32.28 -22.98
CA THR A 185 -23.51 -32.03 -24.43
C THR A 185 -23.36 -33.31 -25.26
N ASP A 186 -23.00 -34.43 -24.62
CA ASP A 186 -22.65 -35.72 -25.22
C ASP A 186 -21.49 -35.69 -26.24
N ILE A 187 -20.84 -34.54 -26.42
CA ILE A 187 -19.66 -34.40 -27.30
C ILE A 187 -18.49 -35.22 -26.74
N LEU A 188 -17.90 -36.02 -27.62
CA LEU A 188 -16.66 -36.76 -27.38
C LEU A 188 -15.46 -35.88 -27.68
N TYR A 189 -14.53 -35.82 -26.73
CA TYR A 189 -13.24 -35.16 -26.85
C TYR A 189 -12.12 -36.19 -26.76
N LYS A 190 -11.13 -36.09 -27.64
CA LYS A 190 -9.85 -36.79 -27.50
C LYS A 190 -8.94 -35.98 -26.57
N LEU A 191 -8.71 -36.51 -25.37
CA LEU A 191 -7.84 -35.94 -24.34
C LEU A 191 -6.44 -36.53 -24.49
N LYS A 192 -5.46 -35.70 -24.83
CA LYS A 192 -4.04 -36.06 -24.92
C LYS A 192 -3.31 -35.54 -23.69
N ILE A 193 -2.62 -36.43 -23.00
CA ILE A 193 -1.87 -36.13 -21.76
C ILE A 193 -0.43 -36.54 -22.00
N ARG A 194 0.49 -35.58 -21.98
CA ARG A 194 1.91 -35.81 -22.30
C ARG A 194 2.79 -35.31 -21.17
N ARG A 195 3.70 -36.13 -20.68
CA ARG A 195 4.65 -35.74 -19.64
C ARG A 195 5.62 -34.70 -20.22
N VAL A 196 5.75 -33.57 -19.54
CA VAL A 196 6.65 -32.47 -19.95
C VAL A 196 7.77 -32.22 -18.94
N GLY A 197 7.76 -32.90 -17.80
CA GLY A 197 8.88 -32.88 -16.85
C GLY A 197 8.50 -33.32 -15.44
N THR A 198 9.30 -32.87 -14.49
CA THR A 198 9.11 -33.03 -13.04
C THR A 198 9.42 -31.71 -12.35
N VAL A 199 8.67 -31.40 -11.31
CA VAL A 199 8.95 -30.29 -10.39
C VAL A 199 9.49 -30.90 -9.11
N ASP A 200 10.78 -30.67 -8.84
CA ASP A 200 11.34 -30.88 -7.51
C ASP A 200 10.60 -29.98 -6.52
N MET A 201 10.05 -30.55 -5.45
CA MET A 201 9.32 -29.77 -4.46
C MET A 201 10.23 -28.77 -3.73
N THR A 202 11.55 -28.95 -3.65
CA THR A 202 12.48 -27.93 -3.10
C THR A 202 12.58 -26.68 -3.97
N SER A 203 12.24 -26.76 -5.26
CA SER A 203 12.37 -25.66 -6.23
C SER A 203 11.33 -24.54 -6.06
N GLU A 204 11.64 -23.33 -6.54
CA GLU A 204 10.71 -22.18 -6.51
C GLU A 204 9.36 -22.45 -7.20
N LYS A 205 9.36 -23.29 -8.25
CA LYS A 205 8.15 -23.69 -8.97
C LYS A 205 7.17 -24.46 -8.08
N ALA A 206 7.65 -25.15 -7.05
CA ALA A 206 6.83 -25.86 -6.10
C ALA A 206 5.95 -24.94 -5.25
N PHE A 207 6.34 -23.68 -5.02
CA PHE A 207 5.49 -22.75 -4.26
C PHE A 207 4.19 -22.42 -5.01
N MET A 208 4.18 -22.49 -6.34
CA MET A 208 2.94 -22.40 -7.11
C MET A 208 2.02 -23.59 -6.79
N ILE A 209 2.56 -24.81 -6.80
CA ILE A 209 1.84 -26.05 -6.51
C ILE A 209 1.31 -26.04 -5.07
N LEU A 210 2.13 -25.69 -4.08
CA LEU A 210 1.73 -25.58 -2.68
C LEU A 210 0.65 -24.51 -2.45
N ASN A 211 0.74 -23.35 -3.11
CA ASN A 211 -0.32 -22.34 -3.03
C ASN A 211 -1.63 -22.81 -3.70
N LEU A 212 -1.59 -23.67 -4.73
CA LEU A 212 -2.77 -24.26 -5.36
C LEU A 212 -3.38 -25.37 -4.48
N MET A 213 -2.55 -26.27 -3.94
CA MET A 213 -2.90 -27.29 -2.94
C MET A 213 -3.64 -26.65 -1.75
N HIS A 214 -3.07 -25.60 -1.16
CA HIS A 214 -3.70 -24.93 -0.03
C HIS A 214 -5.04 -24.26 -0.41
N ARG A 215 -5.18 -23.70 -1.62
CA ARG A 215 -6.48 -23.20 -2.11
C ARG A 215 -7.51 -24.33 -2.26
N GLN A 216 -7.10 -25.51 -2.69
CA GLN A 216 -7.98 -26.69 -2.77
C GLN A 216 -8.46 -27.09 -1.37
N ALA A 217 -7.56 -27.21 -0.40
CA ALA A 217 -7.90 -27.48 1.01
C ALA A 217 -8.83 -26.40 1.62
N MET A 218 -8.58 -25.12 1.30
CA MET A 218 -9.46 -24.00 1.69
C MET A 218 -10.85 -24.06 1.05
N GLY A 219 -10.96 -24.59 -0.17
CA GLY A 219 -12.23 -24.82 -0.85
C GLY A 219 -13.14 -25.78 -0.09
N SER A 220 -12.56 -26.82 0.52
CA SER A 220 -13.26 -27.80 1.36
C SER A 220 -13.95 -27.17 2.58
N LEU A 221 -13.53 -25.98 3.03
CA LEU A 221 -14.13 -25.25 4.14
C LEU A 221 -15.45 -24.54 3.80
N LYS A 222 -15.91 -24.59 2.54
CA LYS A 222 -17.11 -23.91 2.02
C LYS A 222 -17.10 -22.38 2.24
N LEU A 223 -15.92 -21.77 2.12
CA LEU A 223 -15.74 -20.32 2.26
C LEU A 223 -16.09 -19.59 0.95
N LEU A 224 -16.74 -18.44 1.07
CA LEU A 224 -17.02 -17.52 -0.03
C LEU A 224 -15.71 -16.86 -0.51
N GLN A 225 -15.25 -17.21 -1.70
CA GLN A 225 -14.08 -16.59 -2.32
C GLN A 225 -14.44 -15.25 -2.99
N LEU A 226 -13.96 -14.14 -2.43
CA LEU A 226 -14.06 -12.81 -3.06
C LEU A 226 -12.68 -12.35 -3.52
N ASN A 227 -12.50 -12.27 -4.84
CA ASN A 227 -11.21 -12.02 -5.51
C ASN A 227 -10.15 -13.09 -5.17
N ARG A 228 -9.21 -12.79 -4.28
CA ARG A 228 -8.13 -13.68 -3.83
C ARG A 228 -8.26 -14.13 -2.38
N ASN A 229 -9.28 -13.65 -1.67
CA ASN A 229 -9.44 -13.85 -0.23
C ASN A 229 -10.69 -14.71 0.02
N PHE A 230 -10.67 -15.48 1.11
CA PHE A 230 -11.75 -16.36 1.51
C PHE A 230 -12.48 -15.78 2.71
N PHE A 231 -13.81 -15.75 2.68
CA PHE A 231 -14.67 -15.19 3.71
C PHE A 231 -15.67 -16.24 4.18
N ASP A 232 -16.04 -16.19 5.45
CA ASP A 232 -17.02 -17.10 6.03
C ASP A 232 -18.41 -16.44 6.03
N PRO A 233 -19.37 -16.90 5.21
CA PRO A 233 -20.73 -16.37 5.19
C PRO A 233 -21.58 -16.83 6.37
N VAL A 234 -21.20 -17.92 7.05
CA VAL A 234 -21.90 -18.46 8.22
C VAL A 234 -21.51 -17.68 9.47
N ALA A 235 -20.21 -17.38 9.63
CA ALA A 235 -19.69 -16.59 10.76
C ALA A 235 -19.85 -15.06 10.60
N LYS A 236 -20.77 -14.59 9.76
CA LYS A 236 -21.01 -13.16 9.52
C LYS A 236 -21.57 -12.46 10.76
N ILE A 237 -21.15 -11.21 10.99
CA ILE A 237 -21.60 -10.39 12.11
C ILE A 237 -22.53 -9.29 11.60
N SER A 238 -23.79 -9.29 12.02
CA SER A 238 -24.80 -8.33 11.59
C SER A 238 -24.76 -7.04 12.43
N VAL A 239 -24.58 -5.90 11.77
CA VAL A 239 -24.68 -4.55 12.35
C VAL A 239 -25.98 -3.93 11.86
N GLN A 240 -27.10 -4.47 12.33
CA GLN A 240 -28.45 -4.22 11.81
C GLN A 240 -28.82 -2.72 11.80
N GLN A 241 -28.46 -1.99 12.86
CA GLN A 241 -28.71 -0.55 13.03
C GLN A 241 -28.15 0.35 11.90
N TYR A 242 -27.26 -0.20 11.05
CA TYR A 242 -26.68 0.50 9.90
C TYR A 242 -26.85 -0.26 8.57
N GLY A 243 -27.62 -1.35 8.54
CA GLY A 243 -27.84 -2.17 7.34
C GLY A 243 -26.56 -2.85 6.82
N LEU A 244 -25.68 -3.33 7.71
CA LEU A 244 -24.41 -3.96 7.34
C LEU A 244 -24.23 -5.35 7.90
N GLU A 245 -23.46 -6.16 7.17
CA GLU A 245 -22.95 -7.46 7.58
C GLU A 245 -21.42 -7.46 7.43
N LEU A 246 -20.70 -7.89 8.46
CA LEU A 246 -19.25 -8.04 8.45
C LEU A 246 -18.91 -9.51 8.29
N TYR A 247 -18.38 -9.87 7.13
CA TYR A 247 -17.97 -11.25 6.82
C TYR A 247 -16.50 -11.40 7.26
N PRO A 248 -16.17 -12.18 8.30
CA PRO A 248 -14.78 -12.46 8.64
C PRO A 248 -14.14 -13.32 7.56
N GLY A 249 -12.82 -13.27 7.41
CA GLY A 249 -12.13 -14.03 6.40
C GLY A 249 -10.62 -14.04 6.58
N TYR A 250 -9.96 -14.70 5.63
CA TYR A 250 -8.54 -15.03 5.69
C TYR A 250 -7.85 -14.58 4.40
N VAL A 251 -6.70 -13.93 4.57
CA VAL A 251 -5.69 -13.73 3.52
C VAL A 251 -4.58 -14.73 3.78
N THR A 252 -4.31 -15.60 2.83
CA THR A 252 -3.29 -16.64 2.97
C THR A 252 -2.21 -16.52 1.90
N SER A 253 -0.97 -16.87 2.27
CA SER A 253 0.16 -16.95 1.34
C SER A 253 1.21 -17.92 1.84
N ILE A 254 1.61 -18.86 0.98
CA ILE A 254 2.72 -19.80 1.24
C ILE A 254 3.99 -19.29 0.55
N ARG A 255 5.11 -19.29 1.28
CA ARG A 255 6.45 -18.94 0.78
C ARG A 255 7.55 -19.75 1.47
N GLN A 256 8.70 -19.82 0.81
CA GLN A 256 9.97 -20.05 1.48
C GLN A 256 10.31 -18.85 2.36
N HIS A 257 10.92 -19.14 3.50
CA HIS A 257 11.59 -18.16 4.37
C HIS A 257 13.01 -18.65 4.69
N GLU A 258 13.71 -18.10 5.68
CA GLU A 258 15.16 -18.36 5.90
C GLU A 258 15.57 -19.84 5.88
N LYS A 259 14.70 -20.75 6.35
CA LYS A 259 14.91 -22.21 6.34
C LYS A 259 13.63 -22.97 5.96
N ASP A 260 12.52 -22.57 6.56
CA ASP A 260 11.25 -23.28 6.45
C ASP A 260 10.31 -22.70 5.38
N ILE A 261 9.42 -23.55 4.87
CA ILE A 261 8.23 -23.11 4.15
C ILE A 261 7.15 -22.80 5.16
N MET A 262 6.53 -21.62 5.05
CA MET A 262 5.52 -21.19 5.98
C MET A 262 4.28 -20.65 5.28
N LEU A 263 3.13 -20.93 5.90
CA LEU A 263 1.83 -20.37 5.57
C LEU A 263 1.56 -19.16 6.47
N CYS A 264 1.64 -17.96 5.91
CA CYS A 264 1.12 -16.76 6.57
C CYS A 264 -0.41 -16.75 6.47
N VAL A 265 -1.09 -16.51 7.59
CA VAL A 265 -2.56 -16.34 7.66
C VAL A 265 -2.88 -15.02 8.34
N GLU A 266 -3.57 -14.12 7.66
CA GLU A 266 -4.03 -12.85 8.26
C GLU A 266 -5.56 -12.73 8.23
N ILE A 267 -6.12 -12.33 9.37
CA ILE A 267 -7.56 -12.16 9.54
C ILE A 267 -7.99 -10.82 8.95
N THR A 268 -8.96 -10.89 8.04
CA THR A 268 -9.56 -9.77 7.33
C THR A 268 -11.08 -9.77 7.49
N HIS A 269 -11.75 -8.69 7.06
CA HIS A 269 -13.21 -8.60 7.05
C HIS A 269 -13.69 -7.94 5.75
N ARG A 270 -14.76 -8.45 5.15
CA ARG A 270 -15.49 -7.77 4.07
C ARG A 270 -16.75 -7.14 4.65
N VAL A 271 -16.92 -5.83 4.43
CA VAL A 271 -18.18 -5.15 4.73
C VAL A 271 -19.13 -5.35 3.56
N MET A 272 -20.29 -5.92 3.85
CA MET A 272 -21.41 -6.12 2.94
C MET A 272 -22.59 -5.28 3.42
N ARG A 273 -23.43 -4.79 2.49
CA ARG A 273 -24.67 -4.10 2.86
C ARG A 273 -25.83 -5.08 2.75
N THR A 274 -26.79 -4.97 3.68
CA THR A 274 -28.03 -5.75 3.64
C THR A 274 -28.95 -5.26 2.52
N ASP A 275 -28.88 -3.97 2.20
CA ASP A 275 -29.74 -3.34 1.20
C ASP A 275 -29.30 -3.64 -0.22
N THR A 276 -30.32 -3.93 -1.04
CA THR A 276 -30.18 -4.15 -2.48
C THR A 276 -30.04 -2.82 -3.21
N CYS A 277 -29.51 -2.84 -4.42
CA CYS A 277 -29.42 -1.65 -5.27
C CYS A 277 -30.82 -1.13 -5.63
N TYR A 278 -31.83 -2.00 -5.65
CA TYR A 278 -33.24 -1.63 -5.79
C TYR A 278 -33.77 -0.79 -4.60
N LYS A 279 -33.45 -1.14 -3.34
CA LYS A 279 -33.78 -0.26 -2.20
C LYS A 279 -33.12 1.12 -2.31
N VAL A 280 -31.90 1.18 -2.84
CA VAL A 280 -31.22 2.46 -3.11
C VAL A 280 -31.94 3.23 -4.21
N LEU A 281 -32.39 2.58 -5.29
CA LEU A 281 -33.24 3.22 -6.30
C LEU A 281 -34.52 3.82 -5.67
N GLN A 282 -35.23 3.04 -4.86
CA GLN A 282 -36.44 3.49 -4.14
C GLN A 282 -36.18 4.68 -3.21
N SER A 283 -35.01 4.75 -2.55
CA SER A 283 -34.66 5.90 -1.72
C SER A 283 -34.30 7.14 -2.54
N MET A 284 -33.67 6.98 -3.71
CA MET A 284 -33.38 8.09 -4.64
C MET A 284 -34.64 8.62 -5.34
N GLN A 285 -35.66 7.78 -5.56
CA GLN A 285 -36.97 8.20 -6.08
C GLN A 285 -37.76 9.11 -5.12
N ARG A 286 -37.45 9.06 -3.82
CA ARG A 286 -38.06 9.92 -2.79
C ARG A 286 -37.29 11.23 -2.55
N GLN A 287 -36.16 11.43 -3.23
CA GLN A 287 -35.36 12.66 -3.12
C GLN A 287 -35.77 13.66 -4.20
N PRO A 288 -35.69 14.98 -3.91
CA PRO A 288 -35.99 16.00 -4.89
C PRO A 288 -35.03 15.96 -6.10
N GLY A 289 -35.54 16.37 -7.25
CA GLY A 289 -34.82 16.38 -8.53
C GLY A 289 -34.92 15.06 -9.31
N SER A 290 -34.08 14.91 -10.33
CA SER A 290 -34.06 13.72 -11.19
C SER A 290 -33.58 12.49 -10.42
N PHE A 291 -34.49 11.53 -10.17
CA PHE A 291 -34.15 10.26 -9.54
C PHE A 291 -33.13 9.46 -10.36
N ARG A 292 -33.14 9.60 -11.69
CA ARG A 292 -32.19 8.95 -12.60
C ARG A 292 -30.77 9.42 -12.33
N ASP A 293 -30.57 10.74 -12.18
CA ASP A 293 -29.25 11.34 -11.91
C ASP A 293 -28.80 11.13 -10.46
N ASN A 294 -29.74 11.17 -9.51
CA ASN A 294 -29.48 10.82 -8.11
C ASN A 294 -29.00 9.35 -8.02
N PHE A 295 -29.68 8.42 -8.69
CA PHE A 295 -29.30 7.00 -8.71
C PHE A 295 -27.98 6.73 -9.45
N LYS A 296 -27.77 7.32 -10.64
CA LYS A 296 -26.48 7.21 -11.37
C LYS A 296 -25.31 7.67 -10.48
N ARG A 297 -25.44 8.83 -9.80
CA ARG A 297 -24.44 9.34 -8.84
C ARG A 297 -24.20 8.40 -7.64
N ALA A 298 -25.22 7.70 -7.16
CA ALA A 298 -25.12 6.80 -6.01
C ALA A 298 -24.49 5.42 -6.35
N ILE A 299 -24.66 4.93 -7.59
CA ILE A 299 -24.31 3.55 -7.96
C ILE A 299 -23.12 3.41 -8.92
N ILE A 300 -22.86 4.39 -9.79
CA ILE A 300 -21.76 4.29 -10.78
C ILE A 300 -20.40 4.25 -10.06
N GLY A 301 -19.56 3.30 -10.47
CA GLY A 301 -18.25 3.06 -9.89
C GLY A 301 -18.24 2.12 -8.68
N VAL A 302 -19.41 1.78 -8.12
CA VAL A 302 -19.54 0.89 -6.95
C VAL A 302 -19.31 -0.57 -7.33
N GLN A 303 -18.69 -1.35 -6.42
CA GLN A 303 -18.67 -2.81 -6.51
C GLN A 303 -19.94 -3.40 -5.87
N VAL A 304 -20.76 -4.06 -6.69
CA VAL A 304 -21.94 -4.81 -6.26
C VAL A 304 -21.66 -6.32 -6.25
N MET A 305 -22.35 -7.06 -5.40
CA MET A 305 -22.35 -8.53 -5.37
C MET A 305 -23.75 -9.06 -5.71
N CYS A 306 -23.81 -10.02 -6.62
CA CYS A 306 -25.05 -10.70 -6.97
C CYS A 306 -25.42 -11.74 -5.90
N VAL A 307 -26.65 -11.69 -5.39
CA VAL A 307 -27.07 -12.53 -4.25
C VAL A 307 -27.22 -14.02 -4.65
N TYR A 308 -27.49 -14.29 -5.92
CA TYR A 308 -27.79 -15.63 -6.45
C TYR A 308 -26.55 -16.46 -6.86
N ASN A 309 -25.36 -15.86 -6.96
CA ASN A 309 -24.13 -16.57 -7.33
C ASN A 309 -22.85 -15.96 -6.73
N GLU A 310 -23.00 -14.98 -5.82
CA GLU A 310 -21.95 -14.31 -5.06
C GLU A 310 -20.85 -13.62 -5.89
N LYS A 311 -21.03 -13.52 -7.22
CA LYS A 311 -20.10 -12.82 -8.11
C LYS A 311 -20.17 -11.31 -7.89
N THR A 312 -19.01 -10.65 -7.94
CA THR A 312 -18.91 -9.20 -7.83
C THR A 312 -18.64 -8.53 -9.17
N TYR A 313 -19.32 -7.42 -9.42
CA TYR A 313 -19.20 -6.60 -10.62
C TYR A 313 -18.98 -5.13 -10.24
N LYS A 314 -18.33 -4.37 -11.12
CA LYS A 314 -18.22 -2.91 -10.96
C LYS A 314 -19.26 -2.27 -11.87
N VAL A 315 -20.21 -1.55 -11.28
CA VAL A 315 -21.20 -0.81 -12.05
C VAL A 315 -20.49 0.33 -12.79
N THR A 316 -20.72 0.42 -14.10
CA THR A 316 -20.15 1.44 -14.98
C THR A 316 -21.22 2.39 -15.51
N ASP A 317 -22.46 1.93 -15.66
CA ASP A 317 -23.61 2.79 -15.97
C ASP A 317 -24.92 2.16 -15.46
N VAL A 318 -26.04 2.85 -15.65
CA VAL A 318 -27.41 2.36 -15.46
C VAL A 318 -28.20 2.58 -16.75
N ASP A 319 -28.77 1.50 -17.27
CA ASP A 319 -29.71 1.52 -18.38
C ASP A 319 -31.14 1.62 -17.84
N PHE A 320 -31.87 2.67 -18.24
CA PHE A 320 -33.24 2.93 -17.84
C PHE A 320 -34.28 2.53 -18.90
N ASN A 321 -33.83 2.03 -20.05
CA ASN A 321 -34.67 1.60 -21.18
C ASN A 321 -34.84 0.09 -21.17
N THR A 322 -33.81 -0.67 -20.79
CA THR A 322 -33.89 -2.11 -20.56
C THR A 322 -34.43 -2.40 -19.15
N THR A 323 -35.33 -3.37 -19.03
CA THR A 323 -35.92 -3.84 -17.76
C THR A 323 -35.83 -5.37 -17.63
N PRO A 324 -36.15 -5.99 -16.48
CA PRO A 324 -36.20 -7.44 -16.37
C PRO A 324 -37.13 -8.14 -17.37
N SER A 325 -38.18 -7.46 -17.84
CA SER A 325 -39.08 -7.99 -18.89
C SER A 325 -38.45 -8.00 -20.28
N SER A 326 -37.42 -7.20 -20.53
CA SER A 326 -36.68 -7.20 -21.80
C SER A 326 -36.00 -8.54 -22.06
N THR A 327 -35.85 -8.89 -23.34
CA THR A 327 -35.20 -10.12 -23.79
C THR A 327 -33.73 -9.91 -24.14
N PHE A 328 -32.96 -10.99 -24.08
CA PHE A 328 -31.60 -11.05 -24.59
C PHE A 328 -31.33 -12.44 -25.20
N SER A 329 -30.43 -12.51 -26.16
CA SER A 329 -29.98 -13.78 -26.74
C SER A 329 -28.88 -14.40 -25.88
N THR A 330 -29.04 -15.66 -25.53
CA THR A 330 -28.02 -16.45 -24.81
C THR A 330 -26.87 -16.86 -25.75
N LYS A 331 -25.79 -17.40 -25.17
CA LYS A 331 -24.71 -18.04 -25.93
C LYS A 331 -25.17 -19.22 -26.81
N GLN A 332 -26.36 -19.75 -26.56
CA GLN A 332 -26.96 -20.90 -27.27
C GLN A 332 -27.95 -20.46 -28.35
N GLY A 333 -28.04 -19.14 -28.64
CA GLY A 333 -28.99 -18.59 -29.61
C GLY A 333 -30.42 -18.40 -29.06
N GLU A 334 -30.81 -19.13 -28.00
CA GLU A 334 -32.10 -18.98 -27.34
C GLU A 334 -32.30 -17.54 -26.85
N THR A 335 -33.42 -16.91 -27.24
CA THR A 335 -33.79 -15.55 -26.82
C THR A 335 -34.84 -15.64 -25.71
N LEU A 336 -34.56 -15.01 -24.57
CA LEU A 336 -35.36 -15.15 -23.36
C LEU A 336 -35.29 -13.89 -22.49
N SER A 337 -36.31 -13.64 -21.65
CA SER A 337 -36.33 -12.47 -20.76
C SER A 337 -35.42 -12.65 -19.56
N PHE A 338 -34.97 -11.56 -18.93
CA PHE A 338 -34.19 -11.67 -17.70
C PHE A 338 -35.01 -12.36 -16.58
N VAL A 339 -36.32 -12.12 -16.48
CA VAL A 339 -37.20 -12.85 -15.55
C VAL A 339 -37.13 -14.36 -15.80
N GLN A 340 -37.28 -14.81 -17.05
CA GLN A 340 -37.16 -16.23 -17.42
C GLN A 340 -35.77 -16.78 -17.12
N TYR A 341 -34.71 -16.03 -17.42
CA TYR A 341 -33.32 -16.40 -17.13
C TYR A 341 -33.10 -16.68 -15.65
N TYR A 342 -33.42 -15.70 -14.79
CA TYR A 342 -33.17 -15.79 -13.36
C TYR A 342 -34.02 -16.88 -12.70
N LYS A 343 -35.24 -17.11 -13.21
CA LYS A 343 -36.08 -18.23 -12.77
C LYS A 343 -35.50 -19.58 -13.18
N ARG A 344 -35.14 -19.77 -14.46
CA ARG A 344 -34.63 -21.06 -14.98
C ARG A 344 -33.22 -21.41 -14.49
N ALA A 345 -32.33 -20.43 -14.41
CA ALA A 345 -30.91 -20.67 -14.08
C ALA A 345 -30.60 -20.65 -12.57
N TYR A 346 -31.41 -19.96 -11.76
CA TYR A 346 -31.13 -19.76 -10.33
C TYR A 346 -32.35 -19.95 -9.41
N ASN A 347 -33.53 -20.29 -9.96
CA ASN A 347 -34.82 -20.35 -9.23
C ASN A 347 -35.18 -19.05 -8.49
N VAL A 348 -34.78 -17.89 -9.03
CA VAL A 348 -35.05 -16.57 -8.45
C VAL A 348 -36.23 -15.91 -9.15
N ASN A 349 -37.22 -15.50 -8.37
CA ASN A 349 -38.31 -14.63 -8.83
C ASN A 349 -37.85 -13.16 -8.70
N ILE A 350 -38.12 -12.34 -9.70
CA ILE A 350 -37.92 -10.88 -9.65
C ILE A 350 -39.28 -10.23 -9.35
N GLN A 351 -39.33 -9.33 -8.36
CA GLN A 351 -40.57 -8.69 -7.94
C GLN A 351 -40.92 -7.48 -8.82
N ASP A 352 -39.99 -6.54 -9.01
CA ASP A 352 -40.22 -5.40 -9.90
C ASP A 352 -39.70 -5.69 -11.31
N THR A 353 -40.60 -6.01 -12.24
CA THR A 353 -40.24 -6.29 -13.63
C THR A 353 -40.00 -5.03 -14.48
N LYS A 354 -40.22 -3.83 -13.91
CA LYS A 354 -40.03 -2.52 -14.55
C LYS A 354 -38.79 -1.76 -14.06
N GLN A 355 -38.07 -2.29 -13.07
CA GLN A 355 -36.83 -1.66 -12.57
C GLN A 355 -35.77 -1.52 -13.69
N PRO A 356 -34.92 -0.48 -13.67
CA PRO A 356 -33.81 -0.31 -14.61
C PRO A 356 -32.72 -1.36 -14.40
N MET A 357 -31.82 -1.52 -15.36
CA MET A 357 -30.72 -2.49 -15.30
C MET A 357 -29.37 -1.81 -14.98
N LEU A 358 -28.56 -2.42 -14.11
CA LEU A 358 -27.19 -1.98 -13.86
C LEU A 358 -26.27 -2.52 -14.96
N VAL A 359 -25.44 -1.66 -15.54
CA VAL A 359 -24.48 -2.01 -16.58
C VAL A 359 -23.09 -2.20 -15.98
N SER A 360 -22.46 -3.35 -16.26
CA SER A 360 -21.05 -3.60 -15.96
C SER A 360 -20.28 -3.90 -17.25
N MET A 361 -19.54 -2.92 -17.75
CA MET A 361 -18.68 -3.10 -18.93
C MET A 361 -17.52 -4.07 -18.64
N PRO A 362 -17.16 -4.96 -19.59
CA PRO A 362 -16.03 -5.87 -19.43
C PRO A 362 -14.71 -5.12 -19.24
N ASN A 363 -13.96 -5.44 -18.18
CA ASN A 363 -12.60 -4.93 -18.01
C ASN A 363 -11.63 -5.62 -19.00
N GLN A 364 -10.42 -5.06 -19.18
CA GLN A 364 -9.39 -5.62 -20.08
C GLN A 364 -9.18 -7.13 -19.96
N ARG A 365 -9.19 -7.68 -18.73
CA ARG A 365 -8.98 -9.11 -18.51
C ARG A 365 -10.17 -9.92 -19.05
N GLN A 366 -11.39 -9.42 -18.87
CA GLN A 366 -12.60 -10.03 -19.42
C GLN A 366 -12.65 -9.91 -20.95
N GLN A 367 -12.21 -8.78 -21.52
CA GLN A 367 -12.07 -8.58 -22.97
C GLN A 367 -11.07 -9.58 -23.58
N ARG A 368 -9.90 -9.77 -22.95
CA ARG A 368 -8.92 -10.81 -23.32
C ARG A 368 -9.44 -12.24 -23.14
N SER A 369 -10.51 -12.44 -22.37
CA SER A 369 -11.23 -13.71 -22.21
C SER A 369 -12.52 -13.78 -23.05
N GLY A 370 -12.62 -12.99 -24.13
CA GLY A 370 -13.72 -13.05 -25.10
C GLY A 370 -15.03 -12.37 -24.66
N ILE A 371 -15.10 -11.75 -23.48
CA ILE A 371 -16.29 -11.02 -23.03
C ILE A 371 -16.21 -9.58 -23.56
N THR A 372 -16.95 -9.29 -24.63
CA THR A 372 -16.98 -7.99 -25.30
C THR A 372 -18.26 -7.18 -25.00
N SER A 373 -19.38 -7.85 -24.73
CA SER A 373 -20.68 -7.21 -24.46
C SER A 373 -20.85 -6.72 -23.01
N PRO A 374 -21.65 -5.67 -22.78
CA PRO A 374 -22.03 -5.23 -21.43
C PRO A 374 -22.76 -6.32 -20.67
N ILE A 375 -22.45 -6.49 -19.38
CA ILE A 375 -23.20 -7.37 -18.48
C ILE A 375 -24.31 -6.55 -17.82
N LEU A 376 -25.56 -6.94 -18.03
CA LEU A 376 -26.74 -6.32 -17.42
C LEU A 376 -27.16 -7.09 -16.16
N LEU A 377 -27.38 -6.36 -15.07
CA LEU A 377 -27.68 -6.93 -13.74
C LEU A 377 -28.92 -6.27 -13.14
N VAL A 378 -29.79 -7.07 -12.53
CA VAL A 378 -31.03 -6.59 -11.89
C VAL A 378 -30.70 -5.96 -10.53
N PRO A 379 -31.07 -4.69 -10.24
CA PRO A 379 -30.78 -4.01 -8.98
C PRO A 379 -31.29 -4.74 -7.73
N GLU A 380 -32.45 -5.39 -7.81
CA GLU A 380 -33.05 -6.20 -6.74
C GLU A 380 -32.14 -7.37 -6.32
N LEU A 381 -31.43 -7.94 -7.29
CA LEU A 381 -30.57 -9.11 -7.10
C LEU A 381 -29.11 -8.75 -6.79
N CYS A 382 -28.82 -7.47 -6.56
CA CYS A 382 -27.48 -6.93 -6.34
C CYS A 382 -27.39 -6.19 -4.99
N ARG A 383 -26.43 -6.55 -4.14
CA ARG A 383 -26.09 -5.81 -2.90
C ARG A 383 -24.82 -4.98 -3.09
N MET A 384 -24.78 -3.76 -2.56
CA MET A 384 -23.56 -2.95 -2.57
C MET A 384 -22.52 -3.54 -1.60
N THR A 385 -21.23 -3.44 -1.95
CA THR A 385 -20.13 -3.87 -1.06
C THR A 385 -19.29 -2.68 -0.59
N GLY A 386 -18.73 -2.79 0.62
CA GLY A 386 -17.92 -1.74 1.22
C GLY A 386 -18.70 -0.52 1.73
N ILE A 387 -17.95 0.45 2.23
CA ILE A 387 -18.43 1.64 2.97
C ILE A 387 -18.37 2.87 2.05
N THR A 388 -19.44 3.66 1.91
CA THR A 388 -19.42 4.96 1.18
C THR A 388 -18.59 5.99 1.93
N ASP A 389 -18.22 7.10 1.27
CA ASP A 389 -17.56 8.20 1.97
C ASP A 389 -18.45 8.88 3.01
N ASP A 390 -19.78 8.90 2.86
CA ASP A 390 -20.68 9.42 3.89
C ASP A 390 -20.76 8.50 5.12
N MET A 391 -20.81 7.18 4.89
CA MET A 391 -20.69 6.19 5.97
C MET A 391 -19.32 6.28 6.68
N ARG A 392 -18.24 6.69 6.01
CA ARG A 392 -16.92 6.96 6.63
C ARG A 392 -16.89 8.27 7.44
N LYS A 393 -17.77 9.23 7.12
CA LYS A 393 -17.92 10.48 7.89
C LYS A 393 -18.65 10.22 9.22
N ASP A 394 -19.64 9.32 9.23
CA ASP A 394 -20.32 8.90 10.45
C ASP A 394 -19.35 8.23 11.44
N PHE A 395 -19.17 8.88 12.59
CA PHE A 395 -18.25 8.42 13.63
C PHE A 395 -18.80 7.24 14.44
N ASN A 396 -20.12 7.11 14.58
CA ASN A 396 -20.75 6.05 15.36
C ASN A 396 -20.77 4.75 14.56
N LEU A 397 -21.16 4.81 13.28
CA LEU A 397 -21.01 3.70 12.34
C LEU A 397 -19.57 3.19 12.26
N MET A 398 -18.60 4.07 12.03
CA MET A 398 -17.19 3.67 11.98
C MET A 398 -16.65 3.15 13.33
N ARG A 399 -17.30 3.49 14.46
CA ARG A 399 -16.99 2.89 15.76
C ARG A 399 -17.54 1.46 15.85
N SER A 400 -18.82 1.23 15.56
CA SER A 400 -19.41 -0.11 15.60
C SER A 400 -18.72 -1.10 14.64
N ILE A 401 -18.24 -0.65 13.47
CA ILE A 401 -17.38 -1.46 12.60
C ILE A 401 -16.01 -1.70 13.25
N ALA A 402 -15.40 -0.68 13.85
CA ALA A 402 -14.10 -0.79 14.51
C ALA A 402 -14.11 -1.76 15.69
N ASP A 403 -15.19 -1.81 16.48
CA ASP A 403 -15.31 -2.68 17.66
C ASP A 403 -15.23 -4.17 17.29
N HIS A 404 -15.67 -4.54 16.07
CA HIS A 404 -15.60 -5.90 15.54
C HIS A 404 -14.32 -6.17 14.71
N THR A 405 -13.77 -5.15 14.05
CA THR A 405 -12.63 -5.30 13.12
C THR A 405 -11.26 -5.07 13.79
N ARG A 406 -11.18 -4.31 14.89
CA ARG A 406 -9.95 -4.07 15.68
C ARG A 406 -9.72 -5.17 16.70
N ILE A 407 -9.55 -6.40 16.22
CA ILE A 407 -9.24 -7.59 17.04
C ILE A 407 -7.93 -7.35 17.81
N GLY A 408 -7.92 -7.62 19.11
CA GLY A 408 -6.73 -7.65 19.97
C GLY A 408 -5.73 -8.75 19.57
N ALA A 409 -4.53 -8.74 20.16
CA ALA A 409 -3.49 -9.74 19.88
C ALA A 409 -3.93 -11.15 20.33
N ASP A 410 -4.41 -11.26 21.57
CA ASP A 410 -5.07 -12.41 22.18
C ASP A 410 -6.13 -13.05 21.29
N LYS A 411 -7.17 -12.31 20.92
CA LYS A 411 -8.30 -12.78 20.11
C LYS A 411 -7.91 -13.05 18.66
N ARG A 412 -6.78 -12.49 18.19
CA ARG A 412 -6.24 -12.81 16.87
C ARG A 412 -5.55 -14.17 16.89
N ILE A 413 -4.73 -14.47 17.91
CA ILE A 413 -4.12 -15.80 18.12
C ILE A 413 -5.21 -16.87 18.19
N GLU A 414 -6.20 -16.72 19.07
CA GLU A 414 -7.32 -17.67 19.24
C GLU A 414 -8.03 -17.98 17.90
N ARG A 415 -8.30 -16.96 17.09
CA ARG A 415 -8.95 -17.12 15.78
C ARG A 415 -8.05 -17.77 14.73
N LEU A 416 -6.73 -17.55 14.78
CA LEU A 416 -5.76 -18.20 13.90
C LEU A 416 -5.64 -19.69 14.24
N GLU A 417 -5.55 -20.03 15.52
CA GLU A 417 -5.49 -21.40 16.02
C GLU A 417 -6.80 -22.16 15.70
N ARG A 418 -7.97 -21.54 15.93
CA ARG A 418 -9.28 -22.10 15.52
C ARG A 418 -9.39 -22.30 14.00
N PHE A 419 -8.86 -21.39 13.20
CA PHE A 419 -8.82 -21.54 11.75
C PHE A 419 -7.97 -22.76 11.33
N ASN A 420 -6.78 -22.91 11.91
CA ASN A 420 -5.89 -24.04 11.63
C ASN A 420 -6.50 -25.37 12.07
N ALA A 421 -7.10 -25.43 13.25
CA ALA A 421 -7.84 -26.60 13.74
C ALA A 421 -8.93 -27.02 12.74
N ARG A 422 -9.84 -26.11 12.36
CA ARG A 422 -10.89 -26.37 11.35
C ARG A 422 -10.31 -26.84 10.01
N LEU A 423 -9.18 -26.28 9.57
CA LEU A 423 -8.51 -26.68 8.33
C LEU A 423 -7.95 -28.11 8.39
N GLN A 424 -7.49 -28.57 9.55
CA GLN A 424 -6.95 -29.93 9.74
C GLN A 424 -8.02 -30.96 10.10
N GLU A 425 -9.10 -30.55 10.76
CA GLU A 425 -10.21 -31.41 11.20
C GLU A 425 -11.22 -31.72 10.09
N THR A 426 -11.35 -30.82 9.10
CA THR A 426 -12.25 -31.05 7.95
C THR A 426 -11.73 -32.21 7.08
N PRO A 427 -12.45 -33.34 6.91
CA PRO A 427 -11.94 -34.54 6.24
C PRO A 427 -11.42 -34.27 4.81
N ALA A 428 -12.23 -33.62 3.98
CA ALA A 428 -11.87 -33.27 2.60
C ALA A 428 -10.76 -32.19 2.48
N SER A 429 -10.29 -31.62 3.59
CA SER A 429 -9.08 -30.78 3.63
C SER A 429 -7.88 -31.64 4.06
N ARG A 430 -8.05 -32.48 5.09
CA ARG A 430 -7.05 -33.43 5.57
C ARG A 430 -6.59 -34.40 4.46
N GLU A 431 -7.52 -34.90 3.64
CA GLU A 431 -7.23 -35.73 2.47
C GLU A 431 -6.26 -35.04 1.48
N VAL A 432 -6.41 -33.73 1.27
CA VAL A 432 -5.52 -32.95 0.39
C VAL A 432 -4.11 -32.89 0.98
N PHE A 433 -3.97 -32.55 2.27
CA PHE A 433 -2.66 -32.52 2.93
C PHE A 433 -1.98 -33.91 2.92
N GLN A 434 -2.74 -34.97 3.23
CA GLN A 434 -2.26 -36.35 3.22
C GLN A 434 -1.79 -36.79 1.83
N PHE A 435 -2.57 -36.53 0.78
CA PHE A 435 -2.20 -36.89 -0.59
C PHE A 435 -0.91 -36.20 -1.05
N TRP A 436 -0.78 -34.90 -0.78
CA TRP A 436 0.42 -34.13 -1.15
C TRP A 436 1.60 -34.33 -0.16
N LYS A 437 1.52 -35.31 0.75
CA LYS A 437 2.52 -35.61 1.80
C LYS A 437 3.00 -34.38 2.60
N THR A 438 2.10 -33.44 2.84
CA THR A 438 2.37 -32.23 3.63
C THR A 438 1.62 -32.25 4.96
N GLU A 439 2.14 -31.53 5.94
CA GLU A 439 1.50 -31.36 7.24
C GLU A 439 1.70 -29.91 7.72
N LEU A 440 0.64 -29.32 8.28
CA LEU A 440 0.67 -27.95 8.77
C LEU A 440 0.86 -27.98 10.29
N GLU A 441 1.91 -27.34 10.82
CA GLU A 441 2.13 -27.30 12.27
C GLU A 441 0.92 -26.66 12.97
N ARG A 442 0.45 -27.27 14.06
CA ARG A 442 -0.75 -26.79 14.79
C ARG A 442 -0.52 -25.47 15.50
N ARG A 443 0.69 -25.26 16.00
CA ARG A 443 1.09 -24.04 16.73
C ARG A 443 1.54 -22.96 15.76
N LEU A 444 1.33 -21.71 16.17
CA LEU A 444 1.93 -20.55 15.51
C LEU A 444 3.45 -20.58 15.66
N VAL A 445 4.16 -20.20 14.59
CA VAL A 445 5.63 -20.13 14.58
C VAL A 445 6.10 -19.07 15.56
N GLU A 446 7.02 -19.48 16.44
CA GLU A 446 7.74 -18.60 17.36
C GLU A 446 9.08 -18.17 16.75
N VAL A 447 9.46 -16.91 16.96
CA VAL A 447 10.67 -16.31 16.39
C VAL A 447 11.48 -15.58 17.46
N PRO A 448 12.82 -15.63 17.38
CA PRO A 448 13.66 -14.75 18.18
C PRO A 448 13.45 -13.31 17.72
N ALA A 449 13.46 -12.39 18.68
CA ALA A 449 13.29 -10.97 18.46
C ALA A 449 14.18 -10.18 19.43
N ARG A 450 14.33 -8.89 19.18
CA ARG A 450 15.00 -7.95 20.10
C ARG A 450 14.15 -6.71 20.30
N THR A 451 14.14 -6.17 21.50
CA THR A 451 13.54 -4.86 21.79
C THR A 451 14.65 -3.86 22.06
N LEU A 452 14.75 -2.83 21.22
CA LEU A 452 15.69 -1.74 21.41
C LEU A 452 15.37 -0.94 22.69
N GLY A 453 16.39 -0.33 23.29
CA GLY A 453 16.23 0.60 24.40
C GLY A 453 15.40 1.84 24.01
N GLN A 454 14.81 2.50 25.00
CA GLN A 454 14.04 3.73 24.77
C GLN A 454 14.95 4.84 24.25
N GLU A 455 14.47 5.57 23.23
CA GLU A 455 15.21 6.69 22.66
C GLU A 455 15.11 7.94 23.56
N ALA A 456 16.20 8.71 23.64
CA ALA A 456 16.24 9.99 24.35
C ALA A 456 15.82 11.13 23.41
N ILE A 457 14.74 11.82 23.77
CA ILE A 457 14.18 12.94 23.03
C ILE A 457 14.87 14.23 23.50
N MET A 458 15.62 14.85 22.59
CA MET A 458 16.46 16.02 22.86
C MET A 458 15.68 17.32 22.61
N PHE A 459 15.57 18.14 23.66
CA PHE A 459 14.97 19.48 23.62
C PHE A 459 16.01 20.61 23.69
N ARG A 460 17.29 20.27 23.88
CA ARG A 460 18.46 21.17 23.88
C ARG A 460 19.68 20.41 23.34
N PRO A 461 20.71 21.07 22.78
CA PRO A 461 21.88 20.39 22.19
C PRO A 461 22.61 19.46 23.17
N ASP A 462 22.94 19.95 24.36
CA ASP A 462 23.83 19.26 25.31
C ASP A 462 23.10 18.61 26.50
N GLY A 463 21.76 18.48 26.40
CA GLY A 463 20.94 17.89 27.46
C GLY A 463 20.90 16.36 27.40
N PRO A 464 20.66 15.66 28.53
CA PRO A 464 20.53 14.19 28.56
C PRO A 464 19.30 13.66 27.80
N GLY A 465 18.39 14.55 27.39
CA GLY A 465 17.12 14.23 26.76
C GLY A 465 16.07 13.70 27.75
N VAL A 466 14.84 13.53 27.26
CA VAL A 466 13.74 12.91 27.99
C VAL A 466 13.49 11.53 27.38
N PRO A 467 13.43 10.43 28.14
CA PRO A 467 13.14 9.12 27.59
C PRO A 467 11.75 9.10 26.94
N ALA A 468 11.62 8.48 25.76
CA ALA A 468 10.35 8.38 25.05
C ALA A 468 9.26 7.58 25.80
N GLY A 469 9.64 6.81 26.83
CA GLY A 469 8.73 6.00 27.64
C GLY A 469 8.28 4.71 26.95
N PRO A 470 7.54 3.83 27.67
CA PRO A 470 7.13 2.52 27.16
C PRO A 470 6.09 2.62 26.03
N GLU A 471 5.28 3.68 25.99
CA GLU A 471 4.34 3.93 24.89
C GLU A 471 4.96 4.66 23.68
N ALA A 472 6.21 5.13 23.83
CA ALA A 472 6.88 6.04 22.89
C ALA A 472 6.04 7.31 22.57
N ASP A 473 5.52 7.97 23.61
CA ASP A 473 4.77 9.24 23.57
C ASP A 473 5.39 10.21 24.60
N TRP A 474 5.92 11.33 24.11
CA TRP A 474 6.55 12.39 24.91
C TRP A 474 5.72 13.70 24.89
N GLY A 475 4.43 13.63 24.57
CA GLY A 475 3.56 14.82 24.50
C GLY A 475 3.48 15.62 25.82
N GLN A 476 3.73 14.97 26.97
CA GLN A 476 3.80 15.65 28.27
C GLN A 476 5.13 16.37 28.53
N ALA A 477 6.22 16.01 27.83
CA ALA A 477 7.55 16.57 28.05
C ALA A 477 7.59 18.08 27.75
N PHE A 478 6.81 18.54 26.76
CA PHE A 478 6.63 19.95 26.39
C PHE A 478 6.11 20.87 27.50
N ARG A 479 5.55 20.32 28.59
CA ARG A 479 5.14 21.14 29.76
C ARG A 479 6.32 21.58 30.63
N LYS A 480 7.49 20.98 30.45
CA LYS A 480 8.71 21.23 31.24
C LYS A 480 9.95 21.50 30.38
N ASN A 481 9.80 21.50 29.06
CA ASN A 481 10.90 21.61 28.11
C ASN A 481 10.52 22.57 26.98
N TYR A 482 11.48 23.41 26.60
CA TYR A 482 11.38 24.29 25.44
C TYR A 482 11.51 23.49 24.14
N MET A 483 11.05 24.05 23.02
CA MET A 483 11.38 23.47 21.71
C MET A 483 12.87 23.60 21.41
N PHE A 484 13.45 22.60 20.75
CA PHE A 484 14.89 22.55 20.43
C PHE A 484 15.37 23.79 19.66
N LYS A 485 14.56 24.27 18.71
CA LYS A 485 14.74 25.54 18.00
C LYS A 485 13.38 26.20 17.77
N SER A 486 13.21 27.41 18.28
CA SER A 486 12.03 28.25 18.02
C SER A 486 12.34 29.32 16.98
N VAL A 487 11.45 29.53 16.00
CA VAL A 487 11.51 30.67 15.08
C VAL A 487 10.45 31.71 15.48
N PRO A 488 10.83 32.92 15.92
CA PRO A 488 9.87 33.95 16.35
C PRO A 488 8.81 34.29 15.29
N LEU A 489 7.55 34.38 15.74
CA LEU A 489 6.40 34.71 14.91
C LEU A 489 5.86 36.09 15.29
N HIS A 490 6.25 37.10 14.53
CA HIS A 490 5.94 38.51 14.75
C HIS A 490 4.83 39.00 13.82
N ARG A 491 5.00 38.85 12.50
CA ARG A 491 4.09 39.39 11.48
C ARG A 491 3.21 38.29 10.90
N TRP A 492 2.07 38.05 11.54
CA TRP A 492 1.12 37.01 11.17
C TRP A 492 -0.34 37.42 11.39
N PHE A 493 -1.24 36.71 10.70
CA PHE A 493 -2.64 37.09 10.59
C PHE A 493 -3.56 35.91 10.89
N VAL A 494 -4.72 36.18 11.48
CA VAL A 494 -5.80 35.20 11.68
C VAL A 494 -7.04 35.66 10.91
N ILE A 495 -7.49 34.86 9.95
CA ILE A 495 -8.72 35.07 9.19
C ILE A 495 -9.85 34.27 9.83
N CYS A 496 -10.97 34.91 10.16
CA CYS A 496 -12.19 34.26 10.67
C CYS A 496 -13.46 34.94 10.14
N GLU A 497 -14.61 34.27 10.23
CA GLU A 497 -15.91 34.88 9.95
C GLU A 497 -16.30 35.92 11.02
N ARG A 498 -16.97 37.01 10.62
CA ARG A 498 -17.47 38.06 11.52
C ARG A 498 -18.36 37.45 12.62
N GLY A 499 -18.17 37.87 13.86
CA GLY A 499 -18.85 37.32 15.05
C GLY A 499 -18.15 36.11 15.66
N LYS A 500 -16.99 35.68 15.14
CA LYS A 500 -16.16 34.59 15.69
C LYS A 500 -14.87 35.10 16.36
N GLU A 501 -14.66 36.40 16.41
CA GLU A 501 -13.45 37.04 16.94
C GLU A 501 -13.22 36.70 18.42
N SER A 502 -14.27 36.62 19.24
CA SER A 502 -14.18 36.23 20.65
C SER A 502 -13.64 34.80 20.81
N LEU A 503 -14.21 33.85 20.05
CA LEU A 503 -13.76 32.46 20.00
C LEU A 503 -12.31 32.32 19.52
N VAL A 504 -11.87 33.19 18.61
CA VAL A 504 -10.47 33.26 18.17
C VAL A 504 -9.57 33.77 19.29
N LYS A 505 -9.95 34.85 19.99
CA LYS A 505 -9.19 35.42 21.12
C LYS A 505 -9.01 34.40 22.26
N ASP A 506 -10.07 33.66 22.62
CA ASP A 506 -10.02 32.57 23.59
C ASP A 506 -8.95 31.51 23.24
N PHE A 507 -8.90 31.11 21.97
CA PHE A 507 -7.92 30.15 21.48
C PHE A 507 -6.50 30.73 21.39
N LEU A 508 -6.37 32.01 21.03
CA LEU A 508 -5.09 32.73 21.03
C LEU A 508 -4.50 32.82 22.43
N GLY A 509 -5.28 33.13 23.48
CA GLY A 509 -4.79 33.10 24.86
C GLY A 509 -4.29 31.71 25.29
N CYS A 510 -4.96 30.63 24.86
CA CYS A 510 -4.48 29.26 25.06
C CYS A 510 -3.16 28.99 24.30
N MET A 511 -3.01 29.54 23.10
CA MET A 511 -1.77 29.45 22.31
C MET A 511 -0.62 30.25 22.93
N GLU A 512 -0.86 31.46 23.42
CA GLU A 512 0.16 32.30 24.08
C GLU A 512 0.71 31.64 25.34
N SER A 513 -0.17 31.05 26.18
CA SER A 513 0.26 30.21 27.31
C SER A 513 1.09 29.01 26.84
N SER A 514 0.62 28.27 25.83
CA SER A 514 1.35 27.10 25.31
C SER A 514 2.70 27.48 24.69
N ALA A 515 2.78 28.64 24.04
CA ALA A 515 3.97 29.17 23.40
C ALA A 515 5.02 29.61 24.42
N ARG A 516 4.59 30.26 25.51
CA ARG A 516 5.44 30.65 26.64
C ARG A 516 6.11 29.42 27.27
N ASP A 517 5.34 28.37 27.58
CA ASP A 517 5.85 27.13 28.18
C ASP A 517 6.92 26.45 27.31
N MET A 518 6.80 26.57 25.98
CA MET A 518 7.71 25.98 25.00
C MET A 518 8.83 26.92 24.51
N SER A 519 8.96 28.13 25.08
CA SER A 519 9.87 29.19 24.61
C SER A 519 9.72 29.49 23.11
N PHE A 520 8.49 29.75 22.68
CA PHE A 520 8.15 30.18 21.33
C PHE A 520 7.63 31.62 21.36
N THR A 521 8.41 32.55 20.82
CA THR A 521 8.02 33.97 20.76
C THR A 521 6.86 34.14 19.78
N LEU A 522 5.66 34.34 20.32
CA LEU A 522 4.42 34.54 19.58
C LEU A 522 3.88 35.95 19.86
N SER A 523 4.02 36.86 18.91
CA SER A 523 3.41 38.19 19.01
C SER A 523 1.90 38.11 18.75
N PRO A 524 1.08 39.07 19.25
CA PRO A 524 -0.34 39.12 18.95
C PRO A 524 -0.61 39.24 17.43
N PRO A 525 -1.51 38.44 16.83
CA PRO A 525 -1.83 38.53 15.41
C PRO A 525 -2.77 39.70 15.08
N GLN A 526 -2.73 40.15 13.83
CA GLN A 526 -3.83 40.94 13.28
C GLN A 526 -4.98 40.00 12.88
N ILE A 527 -6.17 40.23 13.44
CA ILE A 527 -7.39 39.49 13.09
C ILE A 527 -8.07 40.17 11.89
N TYR A 528 -8.38 39.38 10.86
CA TYR A 528 -9.08 39.82 9.65
C TYR A 528 -10.46 39.16 9.58
N SER A 529 -11.52 39.95 9.77
CA SER A 529 -12.90 39.45 9.80
C SER A 529 -13.52 39.41 8.40
N LEU A 530 -13.85 38.21 7.93
CA LEU A 530 -14.58 37.99 6.68
C LEU A 530 -16.08 38.30 6.83
N PRO A 531 -16.75 38.81 5.77
CA PRO A 531 -18.20 38.99 5.78
C PRO A 531 -18.96 37.65 5.78
N ASN A 532 -18.35 36.57 5.27
CA ASN A 532 -18.90 35.22 5.25
C ASN A 532 -17.79 34.16 5.05
N ASP A 533 -18.10 32.90 5.37
CA ASP A 533 -17.21 31.73 5.24
C ASP A 533 -17.07 31.17 3.79
N SER A 534 -17.35 31.97 2.73
CA SER A 534 -17.25 31.53 1.33
C SER A 534 -15.80 31.41 0.83
N THR A 535 -15.56 30.52 -0.13
CA THR A 535 -14.25 30.30 -0.74
C THR A 535 -13.61 31.59 -1.28
N ASN A 536 -14.40 32.43 -1.94
CA ASN A 536 -13.90 33.67 -2.57
C ASN A 536 -13.44 34.69 -1.52
N SER A 537 -14.17 34.83 -0.40
CA SER A 537 -13.81 35.74 0.69
C SER A 537 -12.45 35.41 1.31
N TYR A 538 -12.12 34.12 1.49
CA TYR A 538 -10.76 33.74 1.93
C TYR A 538 -9.70 34.06 0.88
N VAL A 539 -9.97 33.83 -0.41
CA VAL A 539 -8.99 34.09 -1.49
C VAL A 539 -8.73 35.59 -1.67
N GLN A 540 -9.76 36.44 -1.55
CA GLN A 540 -9.64 37.90 -1.55
C GLN A 540 -8.78 38.38 -0.37
N ALA A 541 -9.16 38.01 0.86
CA ALA A 541 -8.40 38.36 2.06
C ALA A 541 -6.94 37.86 2.01
N LEU A 542 -6.69 36.64 1.50
CA LEU A 542 -5.33 36.13 1.29
C LEU A 542 -4.56 36.90 0.21
N THR A 543 -5.23 37.49 -0.78
CA THR A 543 -4.58 38.34 -1.80
C THR A 543 -4.16 39.67 -1.19
N GLU A 544 -5.03 40.32 -0.43
CA GLU A 544 -4.74 41.58 0.27
C GLU A 544 -3.63 41.39 1.33
N LEU A 545 -3.75 40.34 2.14
CA LEU A 545 -2.78 40.04 3.20
C LEU A 545 -1.41 39.63 2.65
N ALA A 546 -1.33 39.03 1.46
CA ALA A 546 -0.04 38.72 0.83
C ALA A 546 0.81 39.98 0.58
N ASN A 547 0.19 41.13 0.33
CA ASN A 547 0.88 42.41 0.14
C ASN A 547 1.47 42.97 1.46
N LYS A 548 1.13 42.39 2.62
CA LYS A 548 1.69 42.71 3.95
C LYS A 548 2.84 41.77 4.36
N ASP A 549 3.34 40.95 3.44
CA ASP A 549 4.47 40.02 3.61
C ASP A 549 4.38 39.14 4.89
N PRO A 550 3.30 38.35 5.07
CA PRO A 550 3.07 37.60 6.30
C PRO A 550 4.03 36.42 6.46
N GLN A 551 4.64 36.26 7.65
CA GLN A 551 5.40 35.05 8.00
C GLN A 551 4.50 33.80 7.99
N LEU A 552 3.24 33.95 8.40
CA LEU A 552 2.23 32.90 8.42
C LEU A 552 0.81 33.49 8.38
N VAL A 553 -0.13 32.75 7.79
CA VAL A 553 -1.57 33.05 7.91
C VAL A 553 -2.32 31.85 8.50
N MET A 554 -3.17 32.11 9.49
CA MET A 554 -4.09 31.13 10.07
C MET A 554 -5.52 31.41 9.56
N CYS A 555 -6.23 30.38 9.09
CA CYS A 555 -7.62 30.48 8.64
C CYS A 555 -8.52 29.60 9.52
N VAL A 556 -9.51 30.20 10.17
CA VAL A 556 -10.53 29.50 10.97
C VAL A 556 -11.77 29.29 10.14
N VAL A 557 -12.04 28.05 9.74
CA VAL A 557 -13.13 27.66 8.84
C VAL A 557 -14.27 26.94 9.57
N ARG A 558 -15.52 27.18 9.18
CA ARG A 558 -16.70 26.58 9.85
C ARG A 558 -16.74 25.05 9.77
N ASN A 559 -16.40 24.48 8.61
CA ASN A 559 -16.50 23.05 8.31
C ASN A 559 -15.38 22.53 7.39
N ASP A 560 -15.37 21.22 7.11
CA ASP A 560 -14.37 20.51 6.32
C ASP A 560 -14.67 20.45 4.80
N ARG A 561 -15.23 21.54 4.23
CA ARG A 561 -15.32 21.71 2.76
C ARG A 561 -13.93 21.66 2.12
N ALA A 562 -13.65 20.55 1.42
CA ALA A 562 -12.37 20.29 0.75
C ALA A 562 -12.02 21.35 -0.31
N GLU A 563 -13.02 21.89 -1.00
CA GLU A 563 -12.90 22.97 -1.98
C GLU A 563 -12.27 24.24 -1.37
N ARG A 564 -12.80 24.74 -0.25
CA ARG A 564 -12.25 25.91 0.45
C ARG A 564 -10.84 25.65 0.96
N TYR A 565 -10.59 24.47 1.54
CA TYR A 565 -9.24 24.07 1.96
C TYR A 565 -8.25 24.05 0.78
N SER A 566 -8.66 23.53 -0.37
CA SER A 566 -7.89 23.53 -1.62
C SER A 566 -7.59 24.96 -2.10
N ALA A 567 -8.58 25.86 -2.11
CA ALA A 567 -8.40 27.25 -2.52
C ALA A 567 -7.43 28.02 -1.60
N ILE A 568 -7.60 27.90 -0.27
CA ILE A 568 -6.68 28.49 0.72
C ILE A 568 -5.26 27.94 0.50
N LYS A 569 -5.10 26.61 0.38
CA LYS A 569 -3.78 25.99 0.21
C LYS A 569 -3.11 26.33 -1.12
N LYS A 570 -3.85 26.42 -2.22
CA LYS A 570 -3.33 26.92 -3.51
C LYS A 570 -2.85 28.36 -3.39
N LYS A 571 -3.69 29.26 -2.88
CA LYS A 571 -3.35 30.68 -2.75
C LYS A 571 -2.12 30.92 -1.88
N CYS A 572 -1.97 30.16 -0.80
CA CYS A 572 -0.85 30.26 0.13
C CYS A 572 0.44 29.57 -0.35
N CYS A 573 0.35 28.45 -1.09
CA CYS A 573 1.50 27.58 -1.35
C CYS A 573 1.88 27.43 -2.84
N VAL A 574 1.06 27.91 -3.78
CA VAL A 574 1.33 27.90 -5.22
C VAL A 574 1.45 29.33 -5.73
N ASP A 575 0.37 30.14 -5.62
CA ASP A 575 0.34 31.54 -6.08
C ASP A 575 1.29 32.47 -5.29
N ARG A 576 1.65 32.04 -4.07
CA ARG A 576 2.50 32.73 -3.10
C ARG A 576 3.30 31.68 -2.30
N ALA A 577 4.30 32.15 -1.55
CA ALA A 577 5.18 31.34 -0.70
C ALA A 577 4.90 31.52 0.80
N ILE A 578 3.62 31.51 1.21
CA ILE A 578 3.17 31.85 2.57
C ILE A 578 2.78 30.56 3.31
N PRO A 579 3.51 30.15 4.36
CA PRO A 579 3.07 29.04 5.21
C PRO A 579 1.69 29.33 5.82
N CYS A 580 0.78 28.35 5.81
CA CYS A 580 -0.56 28.53 6.36
C CYS A 580 -1.07 27.40 7.24
N GLN A 581 -1.87 27.79 8.24
CA GLN A 581 -2.53 26.94 9.20
C GLN A 581 -4.04 27.01 9.01
N VAL A 582 -4.73 25.87 8.94
CA VAL A 582 -6.20 25.85 8.81
C VAL A 582 -6.79 25.11 10.00
N LEU A 583 -7.65 25.79 10.75
CA LEU A 583 -8.35 25.26 11.92
C LEU A 583 -9.85 25.23 11.66
N LYS A 584 -10.54 24.23 12.22
CA LYS A 584 -12.01 24.20 12.19
C LYS A 584 -12.56 24.93 13.40
N GLU A 585 -13.64 25.67 13.25
CA GLU A 585 -14.36 26.34 14.35
C GLU A 585 -14.60 25.37 15.51
N ARG A 586 -15.22 24.21 15.24
CA ARG A 586 -15.45 23.09 16.20
C ARG A 586 -14.19 22.49 16.86
N THR A 587 -13.00 22.86 16.43
CA THR A 587 -11.72 22.43 17.01
C THR A 587 -11.19 23.46 18.00
N ILE A 588 -11.57 24.73 17.87
CA ILE A 588 -11.24 25.79 18.81
C ILE A 588 -12.39 26.14 19.78
N THR A 589 -13.62 25.63 19.55
CA THR A 589 -14.75 25.77 20.49
C THR A 589 -14.49 25.09 21.84
N PRO A 590 -14.54 25.82 22.99
CA PRO A 590 -14.48 25.22 24.32
C PRO A 590 -15.59 24.19 24.53
N LYS A 591 -15.27 23.02 25.09
CA LYS A 591 -16.30 22.03 25.45
C LYS A 591 -16.93 22.41 26.77
N ASN A 592 -18.25 22.55 26.80
CA ASN A 592 -19.03 22.95 27.98
C ASN A 592 -18.48 24.25 28.60
N GLY A 593 -18.07 25.23 27.78
CA GLY A 593 -17.44 26.48 28.21
C GLY A 593 -16.00 26.36 28.76
N ASN A 594 -15.46 25.15 28.94
CA ASN A 594 -14.17 24.96 29.60
C ASN A 594 -12.97 25.16 28.65
N LEU A 595 -12.35 26.35 28.73
CA LEU A 595 -11.16 26.75 27.97
C LEU A 595 -9.97 25.78 28.14
N ARG A 596 -9.80 25.13 29.31
CA ARG A 596 -8.70 24.16 29.52
C ARG A 596 -8.76 22.97 28.55
N THR A 597 -9.92 22.70 27.96
CA THR A 597 -10.06 21.64 26.94
C THR A 597 -9.35 21.97 25.61
N LEU A 598 -9.03 23.25 25.37
CA LEU A 598 -8.28 23.73 24.20
C LEU A 598 -6.77 23.60 24.35
N LEU A 599 -6.22 23.58 25.56
CA LEU A 599 -4.77 23.57 25.82
C LEU A 599 -4.04 22.44 25.05
N SER A 600 -4.57 21.22 25.09
CA SER A 600 -3.99 20.08 24.35
C SER A 600 -4.00 20.23 22.82
N ILE A 601 -4.82 21.14 22.29
CA ILE A 601 -4.93 21.48 20.88
C ILE A 601 -4.00 22.65 20.57
N SER A 602 -3.98 23.70 21.39
CA SER A 602 -3.09 24.85 21.22
C SER A 602 -1.62 24.47 21.29
N THR A 603 -1.20 23.60 22.21
CA THR A 603 0.19 23.07 22.25
C THR A 603 0.59 22.46 20.90
N LYS A 604 -0.28 21.61 20.31
CA LYS A 604 0.00 20.95 19.03
C LYS A 604 -0.02 21.92 17.85
N VAL A 605 -0.89 22.92 17.87
CA VAL A 605 -0.90 23.99 16.86
C VAL A 605 0.39 24.80 16.95
N VAL A 606 0.84 25.21 18.14
CA VAL A 606 2.09 25.98 18.30
C VAL A 606 3.31 25.18 17.82
N ILE A 607 3.42 23.90 18.16
CA ILE A 607 4.46 23.01 17.62
C ILE A 607 4.44 23.00 16.08
N GLN A 608 3.24 22.90 15.48
CA GLN A 608 3.06 22.91 14.03
C GLN A 608 3.39 24.26 13.39
N LEU A 609 3.08 25.39 14.05
CA LEU A 609 3.47 26.73 13.59
C LEU A 609 4.99 26.87 13.54
N ASN A 610 5.69 26.45 14.61
CA ASN A 610 7.15 26.50 14.66
C ASN A 610 7.79 25.67 13.51
N CYS A 611 7.30 24.45 13.27
CA CYS A 611 7.76 23.62 12.13
C CYS A 611 7.59 24.32 10.77
N LYS A 612 6.47 25.03 10.57
CA LYS A 612 6.14 25.72 9.31
C LYS A 612 7.02 26.93 9.04
N LEU A 613 7.61 27.51 10.09
CA LEU A 613 8.57 28.60 10.01
C LEU A 613 10.03 28.12 9.87
N GLY A 614 10.27 26.80 10.01
CA GLY A 614 11.61 26.20 9.97
C GLY A 614 12.25 25.93 11.35
N GLY A 615 11.46 26.01 12.42
CA GLY A 615 11.86 25.59 13.76
C GLY A 615 11.82 24.06 13.95
N ILE A 616 12.49 23.61 15.00
CA ILE A 616 12.74 22.20 15.32
C ILE A 616 12.17 21.94 16.71
N PRO A 617 11.03 21.22 16.86
CA PRO A 617 10.45 21.00 18.18
C PRO A 617 11.28 20.09 19.09
N TRP A 618 11.88 19.02 18.55
CA TRP A 618 12.80 18.12 19.25
C TRP A 618 13.75 17.41 18.28
N MET A 619 14.76 16.73 18.81
CA MET A 619 15.63 15.82 18.05
C MET A 619 15.80 14.48 18.77
N VAL A 620 16.56 13.58 18.15
CA VAL A 620 17.15 12.39 18.79
C VAL A 620 18.64 12.36 18.44
N LYS A 621 19.47 11.71 19.26
CA LYS A 621 20.93 11.69 19.04
C LYS A 621 21.26 10.99 17.72
N ASN A 622 21.73 11.76 16.74
CA ASN A 622 22.20 11.24 15.45
C ASN A 622 23.64 10.70 15.60
N PRO A 623 23.91 9.40 15.39
CA PRO A 623 25.27 8.83 15.46
C PRO A 623 26.10 9.05 14.18
N LEU A 624 25.55 9.65 13.11
CA LEU A 624 26.23 9.82 11.83
C LEU A 624 26.59 11.29 11.58
N SER A 625 27.87 11.60 11.43
CA SER A 625 28.40 12.97 11.31
C SER A 625 28.06 13.67 9.99
N SER A 626 28.01 12.94 8.88
CA SER A 626 27.63 13.49 7.56
C SER A 626 26.70 12.50 6.86
N VAL A 627 25.41 12.86 6.78
CA VAL A 627 24.37 12.02 6.19
C VAL A 627 23.19 12.85 5.68
N MET A 628 22.68 12.47 4.50
CA MET A 628 21.40 12.91 3.98
C MET A 628 20.42 11.74 4.03
N VAL A 629 19.36 11.88 4.84
CA VAL A 629 18.30 10.88 4.96
C VAL A 629 17.13 11.32 4.09
N VAL A 630 16.75 10.51 3.11
CA VAL A 630 15.77 10.83 2.07
C VAL A 630 14.56 9.92 2.23
N GLY A 631 13.36 10.47 2.08
CA GLY A 631 12.10 9.74 1.99
C GLY A 631 11.41 10.04 0.67
N PHE A 632 10.86 9.01 0.03
CA PHE A 632 10.15 9.15 -1.24
C PHE A 632 8.82 8.39 -1.23
N ASP A 633 7.75 9.07 -1.66
CA ASP A 633 6.40 8.49 -1.82
C ASP A 633 5.72 9.04 -3.09
N VAL A 634 4.80 8.25 -3.66
CA VAL A 634 4.05 8.60 -4.87
C VAL A 634 2.56 8.60 -4.58
N CYS A 635 1.87 9.68 -4.95
CA CYS A 635 0.43 9.79 -4.82
C CYS A 635 -0.25 10.16 -6.14
N HIS A 636 -1.24 9.37 -6.56
CA HIS A 636 -2.09 9.66 -7.73
C HIS A 636 -2.99 10.87 -7.48
N ASP A 637 -3.20 11.71 -8.49
CA ASP A 637 -4.09 12.86 -8.41
C ASP A 637 -5.56 12.43 -8.23
N ALA A 638 -6.29 13.16 -7.39
CA ALA A 638 -7.70 12.88 -7.10
C ALA A 638 -8.64 13.17 -8.28
N ARG A 639 -8.32 14.18 -9.10
CA ARG A 639 -9.12 14.63 -10.25
C ARG A 639 -8.76 13.84 -11.50
N ASP A 640 -7.48 13.55 -11.69
CA ASP A 640 -6.96 12.93 -12.92
C ASP A 640 -5.99 11.78 -12.62
N ARG A 641 -6.49 10.54 -12.67
CA ARG A 641 -5.68 9.34 -12.39
C ARG A 641 -4.61 9.01 -13.44
N SER A 642 -4.50 9.78 -14.53
CA SER A 642 -3.32 9.73 -15.41
C SER A 642 -2.12 10.48 -14.84
N LYS A 643 -2.37 11.42 -13.91
CA LYS A 643 -1.36 12.24 -13.23
C LYS A 643 -1.06 11.70 -11.85
N SER A 644 0.21 11.80 -11.47
CA SER A 644 0.72 11.39 -10.17
C SER A 644 1.80 12.38 -9.72
N TYR A 645 2.07 12.44 -8.43
CA TYR A 645 3.14 13.28 -7.88
C TYR A 645 4.09 12.42 -7.07
N GLY A 646 5.39 12.49 -7.40
CA GLY A 646 6.46 11.92 -6.58
C GLY A 646 7.01 13.02 -5.68
N ALA A 647 6.94 12.81 -4.37
CA ALA A 647 7.48 13.73 -3.38
C ALA A 647 8.78 13.17 -2.81
N LEU A 648 9.84 13.97 -2.82
CA LEU A 648 11.09 13.70 -2.14
C LEU A 648 11.21 14.67 -0.95
N VAL A 649 11.51 14.15 0.25
CA VAL A 649 11.86 14.95 1.43
C VAL A 649 13.17 14.44 1.98
N ALA A 650 14.11 15.35 2.22
CA ALA A 650 15.41 15.05 2.79
C ALA A 650 15.61 15.79 4.14
N THR A 651 16.11 15.06 5.13
CA THR A 651 16.70 15.62 6.35
C THR A 651 18.22 15.49 6.24
N MET A 652 18.94 16.59 6.46
CA MET A 652 20.36 16.71 6.17
C MET A 652 21.15 17.03 7.43
N TYR A 653 22.24 16.29 7.64
CA TYR A 653 23.16 16.46 8.76
C TYR A 653 24.59 16.59 8.23
N ALA A 654 25.33 17.56 8.76
CA ALA A 654 26.72 17.83 8.42
C ALA A 654 27.59 17.90 9.68
N THR A 655 28.88 17.60 9.52
CA THR A 655 29.85 17.59 10.63
C THR A 655 29.96 18.99 11.22
N ASN A 656 30.05 19.10 12.55
CA ASN A 656 30.08 20.36 13.31
C ASN A 656 28.79 21.21 13.23
N HIS A 657 27.71 20.71 12.61
CA HIS A 657 26.40 21.35 12.64
C HIS A 657 25.45 20.61 13.59
N ILE A 658 24.98 21.31 14.62
CA ILE A 658 24.04 20.78 15.63
C ILE A 658 22.64 20.59 15.02
N GLU A 659 22.19 21.55 14.20
CA GLU A 659 20.84 21.58 13.64
C GLU A 659 20.75 20.85 12.29
N PRO A 660 19.81 19.91 12.10
CA PRO A 660 19.48 19.40 10.78
C PRO A 660 18.85 20.47 9.89
N LYS A 661 19.07 20.34 8.58
CA LYS A 661 18.35 21.10 7.55
C LYS A 661 17.36 20.21 6.82
N TYR A 662 16.33 20.82 6.25
CA TYR A 662 15.27 20.13 5.52
C TYR A 662 15.22 20.62 4.08
N PHE A 663 14.95 19.70 3.17
CA PHE A 663 14.65 19.99 1.77
C PHE A 663 13.45 19.15 1.34
N SER A 664 12.58 19.70 0.52
CA SER A 664 11.40 19.00 0.01
C SER A 664 11.07 19.48 -1.39
N VAL A 665 10.93 18.54 -2.32
CA VAL A 665 10.60 18.79 -3.72
C VAL A 665 9.54 17.80 -4.17
N ILE A 666 8.72 18.21 -5.14
CA ILE A 666 7.65 17.38 -5.67
C ILE A 666 7.54 17.57 -7.18
N GLU A 667 7.46 16.47 -7.90
CA GLU A 667 7.37 16.47 -9.37
C GLU A 667 6.12 15.73 -9.83
N ARG A 668 5.41 16.37 -10.76
CA ARG A 668 4.27 15.78 -11.46
C ARG A 668 4.80 14.86 -12.54
N HIS A 669 4.39 13.59 -12.51
CA HIS A 669 4.62 12.65 -13.59
C HIS A 669 3.31 12.17 -14.20
N GLN A 670 3.36 11.88 -15.49
CA GLN A 670 2.29 11.27 -16.26
C GLN A 670 2.46 9.75 -16.31
N ARG A 671 1.35 9.07 -16.56
CA ARG A 671 1.31 7.62 -16.70
C ARG A 671 2.14 7.16 -17.91
N GLY A 672 3.30 6.57 -17.64
CA GLY A 672 4.23 6.04 -18.65
C GLY A 672 5.59 6.72 -18.65
N GLU A 673 5.73 7.85 -17.96
CA GLU A 673 7.04 8.48 -17.71
C GLU A 673 7.84 7.66 -16.67
N GLU A 674 9.16 7.62 -16.83
CA GLU A 674 10.05 6.86 -15.94
C GLU A 674 10.31 7.58 -14.61
N LEU A 675 9.77 7.02 -13.53
CA LEU A 675 9.90 7.55 -12.17
C LEU A 675 11.36 7.67 -11.69
N SER A 676 12.24 6.80 -12.19
CA SER A 676 13.67 6.75 -11.88
C SER A 676 14.42 8.04 -12.20
N ASN A 677 14.10 8.67 -13.34
CA ASN A 677 14.78 9.89 -13.79
C ASN A 677 14.42 11.08 -12.89
N PHE A 678 13.15 11.18 -12.48
CA PHE A 678 12.68 12.16 -11.50
C PHE A 678 13.30 11.92 -10.13
N MET A 679 13.35 10.68 -9.63
CA MET A 679 13.98 10.37 -8.35
C MET A 679 15.45 10.81 -8.32
N SER A 680 16.21 10.49 -9.37
CA SER A 680 17.61 10.88 -9.50
C SER A 680 17.79 12.41 -9.56
N SER A 681 17.02 13.11 -10.39
CA SER A 681 16.99 14.58 -10.48
C SER A 681 16.72 15.24 -9.13
N ASN A 682 15.73 14.75 -8.38
CA ASN A 682 15.38 15.30 -7.07
C ASN A 682 16.46 15.05 -6.00
N ILE A 683 17.24 13.97 -6.10
CA ILE A 683 18.42 13.78 -5.24
C ILE A 683 19.51 14.78 -5.59
N VAL A 684 19.76 15.08 -6.87
CA VAL A 684 20.71 16.13 -7.28
C VAL A 684 20.28 17.51 -6.76
N LYS A 685 18.99 17.86 -6.84
CA LYS A 685 18.45 19.09 -6.22
C LYS A 685 18.67 19.12 -4.70
N ALA A 686 18.48 17.99 -4.01
CA ALA A 686 18.76 17.88 -2.58
C ALA A 686 20.26 18.07 -2.26
N LEU A 687 21.17 17.56 -3.10
CA LEU A 687 22.61 17.78 -2.94
C LEU A 687 23.01 19.24 -3.14
N HIS A 688 22.43 19.94 -4.13
CA HIS A 688 22.63 21.38 -4.27
C HIS A 688 22.07 22.17 -3.08
N SER A 689 20.92 21.78 -2.53
CA SER A 689 20.42 22.37 -1.29
C SER A 689 21.35 22.08 -0.10
N TYR A 690 21.97 20.90 -0.02
CA TYR A 690 22.97 20.57 1.01
C TYR A 690 24.20 21.49 0.89
N GLN A 691 24.74 21.67 -0.32
CA GLN A 691 25.84 22.61 -0.60
C GLN A 691 25.45 24.06 -0.28
N SER A 692 24.21 24.47 -0.56
CA SER A 692 23.69 25.80 -0.22
C SER A 692 23.57 26.04 1.30
N GLU A 693 23.33 24.99 2.09
CA GLU A 693 23.13 25.10 3.54
C GLU A 693 24.41 24.91 4.36
N PHE A 694 25.37 24.12 3.85
CA PHE A 694 26.59 23.74 4.56
C PHE A 694 27.90 24.16 3.86
N GLY A 695 27.82 24.84 2.71
CA GLY A 695 28.96 25.36 1.95
C GLY A 695 29.25 24.55 0.67
N ALA A 696 29.70 25.24 -0.38
CA ALA A 696 29.78 24.68 -1.74
C ALA A 696 30.64 23.41 -1.88
N GLY A 697 31.72 23.28 -1.10
CA GLY A 697 32.57 22.08 -1.09
C GLY A 697 32.02 20.90 -0.28
N ASN A 698 30.95 21.09 0.49
CA ASN A 698 30.43 20.08 1.41
C ASN A 698 29.29 19.27 0.77
N LEU A 699 29.47 17.95 0.75
CA LEU A 699 28.49 16.97 0.28
C LEU A 699 28.24 15.93 1.39
N PRO A 700 27.07 15.27 1.44
CA PRO A 700 26.83 14.21 2.41
C PRO A 700 27.66 12.97 2.06
N ARG A 701 28.45 12.44 3.01
CA ARG A 701 29.20 11.18 2.79
C ARG A 701 28.25 10.00 2.59
N ARG A 702 27.17 9.93 3.37
CA ARG A 702 26.13 8.88 3.28
C ARG A 702 24.81 9.44 2.80
N ILE A 703 24.14 8.71 1.90
CA ILE A 703 22.81 9.03 1.39
C ILE A 703 21.91 7.82 1.63
N LEU A 704 20.96 7.95 2.56
CA LEU A 704 20.09 6.86 2.99
C LEU A 704 18.66 7.12 2.50
N VAL A 705 18.23 6.38 1.47
CA VAL A 705 16.94 6.57 0.81
C VAL A 705 15.93 5.54 1.31
N TYR A 706 14.88 6.01 1.99
CA TYR A 706 13.72 5.21 2.37
C TYR A 706 12.59 5.37 1.34
N ARG A 707 12.26 4.28 0.66
CA ARG A 707 11.34 4.24 -0.47
C ARG A 707 10.02 3.56 -0.09
N ASP A 708 8.98 4.35 0.17
CA ASP A 708 7.63 3.84 0.48
C ASP A 708 6.86 3.52 -0.82
N GLY A 709 5.79 2.74 -0.71
CA GLY A 709 4.81 2.53 -1.78
C GLY A 709 5.20 1.54 -2.88
N VAL A 710 6.28 0.77 -2.73
CA VAL A 710 6.75 -0.21 -3.74
C VAL A 710 6.11 -1.58 -3.50
N GLY A 711 5.21 -1.98 -4.41
CA GLY A 711 4.70 -3.35 -4.46
C GLY A 711 5.78 -4.33 -4.91
N GLU A 712 5.70 -5.59 -4.49
CA GLU A 712 6.70 -6.61 -4.81
C GLU A 712 6.95 -6.79 -6.32
N GLY A 713 5.89 -6.76 -7.14
CA GLY A 713 6.01 -6.82 -8.61
C GLY A 713 6.66 -5.58 -9.25
N GLN A 714 6.98 -4.53 -8.48
CA GLN A 714 7.71 -3.34 -8.92
C GLN A 714 9.16 -3.32 -8.41
N LEU A 715 9.53 -4.21 -7.48
CA LEU A 715 10.83 -4.21 -6.82
C LEU A 715 11.99 -4.31 -7.83
N ARG A 716 11.84 -5.09 -8.90
CA ARG A 716 12.84 -5.20 -9.99
C ARG A 716 13.07 -3.85 -10.66
N HIS A 717 12.01 -3.11 -10.98
CA HIS A 717 12.14 -1.81 -11.62
C HIS A 717 12.87 -0.79 -10.73
N VAL A 718 12.66 -0.86 -9.40
CA VAL A 718 13.39 -0.03 -8.44
C VAL A 718 14.88 -0.38 -8.42
N VAL A 719 15.23 -1.66 -8.34
CA VAL A 719 16.63 -2.12 -8.35
C VAL A 719 17.31 -1.79 -9.68
N ASP A 720 16.68 -2.18 -10.79
CA ASP A 720 17.28 -2.05 -12.12
C ASP A 720 17.32 -0.59 -12.59
N HIS A 721 16.30 0.24 -12.33
CA HIS A 721 16.22 1.60 -12.88
C HIS A 721 16.38 2.70 -11.82
N GLU A 722 15.63 2.68 -10.70
CA GLU A 722 15.72 3.76 -9.70
C GLU A 722 17.14 3.82 -9.08
N VAL A 723 17.67 2.70 -8.57
CA VAL A 723 19.00 2.67 -7.93
C VAL A 723 20.12 3.03 -8.91
N ARG A 724 20.08 2.50 -10.14
CA ARG A 724 21.09 2.76 -11.18
C ARG A 724 21.15 4.25 -11.55
N ALA A 725 20.00 4.85 -11.86
CA ALA A 725 19.91 6.26 -12.24
C ALA A 725 20.40 7.20 -11.12
N ILE A 726 20.16 6.86 -9.85
CA ILE A 726 20.73 7.60 -8.72
C ILE A 726 22.25 7.47 -8.71
N LYS A 727 22.79 6.25 -8.77
CA LYS A 727 24.24 6.01 -8.70
C LYS A 727 25.00 6.73 -9.81
N GLU A 728 24.48 6.72 -11.04
CA GLU A 728 25.07 7.45 -12.16
C GLU A 728 25.12 8.97 -11.93
N SER A 729 24.06 9.55 -11.37
CA SER A 729 24.02 10.98 -11.04
C SER A 729 24.91 11.33 -9.84
N LEU A 730 25.01 10.46 -8.83
CA LEU A 730 25.95 10.61 -7.73
C LEU A 730 27.41 10.58 -8.24
N ASN A 731 27.75 9.64 -9.13
CA ASN A 731 29.08 9.59 -9.74
C ASN A 731 29.43 10.88 -10.47
N LYS A 732 28.46 11.51 -11.18
CA LYS A 732 28.65 12.81 -11.85
C LYS A 732 28.86 13.95 -10.85
N VAL A 733 28.01 14.08 -9.83
CA VAL A 733 28.12 15.16 -8.82
C VAL A 733 29.41 15.04 -7.97
N TYR A 734 29.83 13.82 -7.66
CA TYR A 734 31.02 13.55 -6.84
C TYR A 734 32.30 13.35 -7.66
N ALA A 735 32.27 13.51 -8.99
CA ALA A 735 33.44 13.31 -9.86
C ALA A 735 34.65 14.18 -9.45
N ASN A 736 34.39 15.40 -8.98
CA ASN A 736 35.41 16.34 -8.53
C ASN A 736 35.70 16.26 -7.01
N ASN A 737 35.04 15.36 -6.27
CA ASN A 737 35.27 15.19 -4.83
C ASN A 737 36.37 14.13 -4.59
N GLN A 738 37.60 14.61 -4.37
CA GLN A 738 38.76 13.76 -4.14
C GLN A 738 38.79 13.13 -2.74
N ALA A 739 38.06 13.69 -1.75
CA ALA A 739 38.15 13.28 -0.35
C ALA A 739 37.34 12.00 -0.04
N TYR A 740 36.20 11.80 -0.70
CA TYR A 740 35.37 10.61 -0.55
C TYR A 740 34.34 10.47 -1.68
N LYS A 741 33.98 9.22 -1.98
CA LYS A 741 32.84 8.89 -2.85
C LYS A 741 31.53 8.88 -2.05
N ALA A 742 30.42 9.14 -2.73
CA ALA A 742 29.08 9.00 -2.15
C ALA A 742 28.83 7.54 -1.72
N GLN A 743 28.27 7.34 -0.53
CA GLN A 743 27.83 6.03 -0.05
C GLN A 743 26.30 5.97 -0.09
N LEU A 744 25.75 5.30 -1.11
CA LEU A 744 24.31 5.17 -1.29
C LEU A 744 23.77 3.91 -0.57
N THR A 745 22.67 4.06 0.15
CA THR A 745 21.90 2.94 0.71
C THR A 745 20.42 3.16 0.43
N VAL A 746 19.75 2.15 -0.11
CA VAL A 746 18.33 2.22 -0.49
C VAL A 746 17.55 1.14 0.24
N VAL A 747 16.53 1.56 0.99
CA VAL A 747 15.69 0.71 1.82
C VAL A 747 14.23 0.87 1.40
N VAL A 748 13.63 -0.20 0.88
CA VAL A 748 12.20 -0.24 0.56
C VAL A 748 11.40 -0.44 1.85
N VAL A 749 10.43 0.45 2.09
CA VAL A 749 9.60 0.49 3.29
C VAL A 749 8.20 0.01 2.96
N ASN A 750 7.74 -1.05 3.61
CA ASN A 750 6.44 -1.66 3.37
C ASN A 750 5.62 -1.78 4.66
N LYS A 751 4.73 -0.80 4.87
CA LYS A 751 3.79 -0.71 6.01
C LYS A 751 2.45 -1.46 5.81
N ARG A 752 2.23 -2.07 4.63
CA ARG A 752 0.99 -2.78 4.27
C ARG A 752 1.27 -4.27 4.06
N ILE A 753 1.57 -4.96 5.15
CA ILE A 753 1.95 -6.38 5.16
C ILE A 753 0.94 -7.24 5.94
N ASN A 754 0.91 -8.54 5.64
CA ASN A 754 0.06 -9.53 6.32
C ASN A 754 0.67 -10.01 7.65
N THR A 755 2.00 -9.93 7.80
CA THR A 755 2.76 -10.30 9.00
C THR A 755 2.23 -9.62 10.26
N ARG A 756 2.00 -10.39 11.33
CA ARG A 756 1.65 -9.94 12.68
C ARG A 756 2.60 -10.61 13.67
N LEU A 757 2.89 -9.89 14.75
CA LEU A 757 3.80 -10.31 15.82
C LEU A 757 3.09 -10.13 17.15
N PHE A 758 3.30 -11.06 18.07
CA PHE A 758 2.61 -11.13 19.35
C PHE A 758 3.61 -11.45 20.47
N MET A 759 3.57 -10.71 21.57
CA MET A 759 4.40 -10.92 22.75
C MET A 759 3.49 -11.33 23.92
N GLY A 760 3.51 -12.60 24.33
CA GLY A 760 2.69 -13.09 25.45
C GLY A 760 1.18 -12.78 25.33
N GLY A 761 0.61 -12.91 24.13
CA GLY A 761 -0.80 -12.56 23.85
C GLY A 761 -1.09 -11.05 23.75
N ARG A 762 -0.06 -10.19 23.84
CA ARG A 762 -0.17 -8.73 23.74
C ARG A 762 0.55 -8.21 22.49
N ASN A 763 0.35 -6.93 22.17
CA ASN A 763 1.16 -6.24 21.16
C ASN A 763 2.60 -6.10 21.66
N PRO A 764 3.62 -6.41 20.84
CA PRO A 764 5.01 -6.10 21.19
C PRO A 764 5.22 -4.57 21.34
N PRO A 765 6.16 -4.14 22.19
CA PRO A 765 6.44 -2.72 22.43
C PRO A 765 7.14 -2.04 21.23
N PRO A 766 7.14 -0.70 21.17
CA PRO A 766 8.02 0.07 20.29
C PRO A 766 9.48 -0.37 20.40
N GLY A 767 10.20 -0.36 19.28
CA GLY A 767 11.58 -0.84 19.19
C GLY A 767 11.73 -2.35 19.04
N THR A 768 10.64 -3.12 18.94
CA THR A 768 10.72 -4.57 18.68
C THR A 768 11.11 -4.84 17.22
N ILE A 769 12.14 -5.67 17.02
CA ILE A 769 12.71 -6.06 15.73
C ILE A 769 12.68 -7.59 15.57
N VAL A 770 12.35 -8.05 14.37
CA VAL A 770 12.51 -9.44 13.90
C VAL A 770 13.24 -9.43 12.56
N ASP A 771 14.38 -10.08 12.50
CA ASP A 771 15.29 -10.13 11.34
C ASP A 771 15.69 -11.57 10.95
N ASP A 772 15.06 -12.57 11.58
CA ASP A 772 15.29 -13.99 11.34
C ASP A 772 13.96 -14.77 11.18
N ILE A 773 14.07 -16.01 10.71
CA ILE A 773 13.01 -17.02 10.53
C ILE A 773 11.89 -16.63 9.55
N ILE A 774 11.14 -15.54 9.78
CA ILE A 774 10.03 -15.07 8.93
C ILE A 774 10.45 -14.01 7.90
N THR A 775 11.72 -13.62 7.90
CA THR A 775 12.37 -12.85 6.83
C THR A 775 12.57 -13.72 5.57
N LEU A 776 13.09 -13.14 4.49
CA LEU A 776 13.24 -13.82 3.20
C LEU A 776 14.73 -14.06 2.85
N PRO A 777 15.13 -15.30 2.48
CA PRO A 777 16.54 -15.66 2.35
C PRO A 777 17.24 -14.86 1.25
N GLU A 778 16.52 -14.51 0.18
CA GLU A 778 17.02 -13.72 -0.95
C GLU A 778 17.18 -12.22 -0.64
N ARG A 779 16.83 -11.78 0.58
CA ARG A 779 16.76 -10.36 0.97
C ARG A 779 17.55 -10.04 2.24
N THR A 780 18.05 -8.80 2.30
CA THR A 780 18.56 -8.18 3.52
C THR A 780 17.41 -7.40 4.16
N ASP A 781 16.44 -8.12 4.71
CA ASP A 781 15.19 -7.57 5.24
C ASP A 781 15.00 -7.77 6.75
N PHE A 782 14.16 -6.92 7.35
CA PHE A 782 13.76 -7.00 8.75
C PHE A 782 12.39 -6.36 8.97
N PHE A 783 11.72 -6.74 10.05
CA PHE A 783 10.50 -6.12 10.55
C PHE A 783 10.81 -5.27 11.78
N LEU A 784 10.23 -4.07 11.87
CA LEU A 784 10.30 -3.20 13.04
C LEU A 784 8.90 -2.74 13.45
N ILE A 785 8.58 -2.91 14.72
CA ILE A 785 7.44 -2.26 15.39
C ILE A 785 7.98 -1.00 16.04
N SER A 786 7.75 0.16 15.43
CA SER A 786 8.19 1.45 15.94
C SER A 786 7.14 2.19 16.76
N GLN A 787 5.83 1.92 16.55
CA GLN A 787 4.72 2.66 17.16
C GLN A 787 3.85 1.78 18.07
N THR A 788 3.21 2.36 19.09
CA THR A 788 2.12 1.73 19.85
C THR A 788 0.77 1.83 19.13
N VAL A 789 -0.15 0.92 19.47
CA VAL A 789 -1.57 1.04 19.10
C VAL A 789 -2.45 0.91 20.34
N ARG A 790 -3.39 1.84 20.51
CA ARG A 790 -4.32 1.85 21.66
C ARG A 790 -5.45 0.82 21.57
N GLN A 791 -5.69 0.26 20.38
CA GLN A 791 -6.74 -0.71 20.10
C GLN A 791 -6.32 -1.60 18.93
N GLY A 792 -6.71 -2.88 18.99
CA GLY A 792 -6.40 -3.88 17.98
C GLY A 792 -4.95 -4.38 18.02
N THR A 793 -4.57 -5.16 17.00
CA THR A 793 -3.21 -5.69 16.82
C THR A 793 -2.31 -4.66 16.13
N VAL A 794 -1.07 -4.51 16.60
CA VAL A 794 -0.04 -3.72 15.91
C VAL A 794 0.36 -4.40 14.60
N SER A 795 0.58 -3.61 13.55
CA SER A 795 1.17 -4.07 12.29
C SER A 795 2.64 -3.64 12.27
N PRO A 796 3.61 -4.57 12.17
CA PRO A 796 5.00 -4.21 11.91
C PRO A 796 5.15 -3.52 10.55
N THR A 797 6.23 -2.78 10.38
CA THR A 797 6.68 -2.30 9.07
C THR A 797 7.84 -3.18 8.60
N ALA A 798 7.78 -3.67 7.37
CA ALA A 798 8.88 -4.38 6.72
C ALA A 798 9.85 -3.39 6.06
N TYR A 799 11.13 -3.65 6.20
CA TYR A 799 12.22 -2.92 5.58
C TYR A 799 13.06 -3.91 4.79
N ASN A 800 13.26 -3.66 3.50
CA ASN A 800 14.16 -4.44 2.65
C ASN A 800 15.31 -3.53 2.19
N VAL A 801 16.54 -3.84 2.60
CA VAL A 801 17.74 -3.16 2.08
C VAL A 801 18.03 -3.75 0.71
N ILE A 802 17.80 -2.94 -0.34
CA ILE A 802 17.95 -3.37 -1.74
C ILE A 802 19.31 -2.99 -2.33
N TYR A 803 20.01 -2.07 -1.66
CA TYR A 803 21.33 -1.56 -2.05
C TYR A 803 21.99 -0.94 -0.81
N ASP A 804 23.29 -1.18 -0.58
CA ASP A 804 24.00 -0.61 0.57
C ASP A 804 25.52 -0.44 0.33
N GLU A 805 26.00 0.80 0.39
CA GLU A 805 27.42 1.19 0.41
C GLU A 805 27.79 1.94 1.71
N SER A 806 26.90 2.02 2.71
CA SER A 806 27.07 2.85 3.91
C SER A 806 28.26 2.47 4.80
N GLY A 807 28.72 1.23 4.69
CA GLY A 807 29.69 0.62 5.61
C GLY A 807 29.16 0.41 7.03
N LEU A 808 27.83 0.44 7.23
CA LEU A 808 27.19 0.16 8.50
C LEU A 808 26.83 -1.31 8.60
N ARG A 809 26.90 -1.89 9.81
CA ARG A 809 26.34 -3.22 10.08
C ARG A 809 24.81 -3.16 10.00
N THR A 810 24.15 -4.27 9.65
CA THR A 810 22.68 -4.32 9.60
C THR A 810 22.03 -3.90 10.92
N ASP A 811 22.61 -4.27 12.06
CA ASP A 811 22.20 -3.79 13.40
C ASP A 811 22.20 -2.24 13.53
N GLN A 812 23.22 -1.58 12.98
CA GLN A 812 23.32 -0.12 13.01
C GLN A 812 22.28 0.54 12.10
N LEU A 813 22.01 -0.04 10.92
CA LEU A 813 20.93 0.41 10.03
C LEU A 813 19.55 0.23 10.67
N GLN A 814 19.32 -0.89 11.35
CA GLN A 814 18.09 -1.17 12.11
C GLN A 814 17.87 -0.16 13.24
N VAL A 815 18.89 0.06 14.08
CA VAL A 815 18.86 1.07 15.16
C VAL A 815 18.64 2.48 14.59
N TYR A 816 19.34 2.83 13.51
CA TYR A 816 19.18 4.14 12.86
C TYR A 816 17.78 4.32 12.29
N THR A 817 17.22 3.28 11.66
CA THR A 817 15.84 3.27 11.16
C THR A 817 14.83 3.52 12.28
N SER A 818 15.02 2.90 13.45
CA SER A 818 14.21 3.16 14.64
C SER A 818 14.33 4.62 15.11
N LYS A 819 15.55 5.18 15.19
CA LYS A 819 15.75 6.60 15.51
C LYS A 819 14.99 7.52 14.56
N GLN A 820 15.02 7.24 13.25
CA GLN A 820 14.31 8.04 12.24
C GLN A 820 12.78 8.01 12.39
N THR A 821 12.17 7.02 13.08
CA THR A 821 10.72 7.02 13.34
C THR A 821 10.29 7.99 14.45
N HIS A 822 11.23 8.60 15.17
CA HIS A 822 10.95 9.53 16.27
C HIS A 822 10.91 11.00 15.81
N LEU A 823 11.25 11.31 14.56
CA LEU A 823 11.49 12.67 14.07
C LEU A 823 10.32 13.30 13.29
N TYR A 824 9.09 12.78 13.43
CA TYR A 824 7.91 13.29 12.72
C TYR A 824 7.11 14.30 13.56
N TYR A 825 7.31 15.60 13.33
CA TYR A 825 6.91 16.66 14.26
C TYR A 825 5.40 16.91 14.44
N ASN A 826 4.55 16.31 13.59
CA ASN A 826 3.09 16.39 13.74
C ASN A 826 2.53 15.35 14.74
N TRP A 827 3.40 14.56 15.38
CA TRP A 827 3.06 13.55 16.39
C TRP A 827 4.14 13.50 17.47
N CYS A 828 3.80 13.80 18.73
CA CYS A 828 4.73 13.80 19.86
C CYS A 828 5.02 12.36 20.36
N GLY A 829 5.36 11.47 19.44
CA GLY A 829 5.57 10.06 19.67
C GLY A 829 6.20 9.40 18.44
N SER A 830 6.50 8.12 18.52
CA SER A 830 7.00 7.36 17.37
C SER A 830 5.90 7.07 16.34
N VAL A 831 6.29 6.92 15.08
CA VAL A 831 5.40 6.58 13.94
C VAL A 831 5.84 5.29 13.23
N ALA A 832 4.93 4.63 12.50
CA ALA A 832 5.19 3.34 11.82
C ALA A 832 6.39 3.31 10.83
N VAL A 833 6.80 4.46 10.30
CA VAL A 833 7.81 4.59 9.23
C VAL A 833 8.76 5.75 9.55
N PRO A 834 9.97 5.81 8.95
CA PRO A 834 10.88 6.94 9.11
C PRO A 834 10.20 8.27 8.81
N ALA A 835 10.52 9.31 9.57
CA ALA A 835 9.86 10.62 9.50
C ALA A 835 9.85 11.18 8.07
N VAL A 836 10.95 11.01 7.33
CA VAL A 836 11.07 11.42 5.91
C VAL A 836 10.03 10.76 4.99
N CYS A 837 9.68 9.48 5.21
CA CYS A 837 8.59 8.82 4.47
C CYS A 837 7.24 9.45 4.81
N GLN A 838 7.02 9.74 6.10
CA GLN A 838 5.78 10.33 6.58
C GLN A 838 5.60 11.78 6.11
N TYR A 839 6.71 12.53 5.96
CA TYR A 839 6.76 13.86 5.35
C TYR A 839 6.53 13.81 3.83
N ALA A 840 7.23 12.94 3.10
CA ALA A 840 7.02 12.73 1.66
C ALA A 840 5.55 12.37 1.36
N HIS A 841 4.97 11.44 2.12
CA HIS A 841 3.55 11.10 2.03
C HIS A 841 2.63 12.30 2.26
N LYS A 842 2.95 13.16 3.24
CA LYS A 842 2.16 14.37 3.53
C LYS A 842 2.22 15.39 2.40
N LEU A 843 3.40 15.63 1.84
CA LEU A 843 3.58 16.53 0.70
C LEU A 843 2.91 15.99 -0.57
N ALA A 844 3.08 14.71 -0.88
CA ALA A 844 2.41 14.05 -2.01
C ALA A 844 0.89 14.08 -1.88
N PHE A 845 0.35 13.82 -0.68
CA PHE A 845 -1.09 13.86 -0.41
C PHE A 845 -1.66 15.28 -0.46
N LEU A 846 -0.99 16.28 0.14
CA LEU A 846 -1.42 17.68 0.04
C LEU A 846 -1.54 18.10 -1.43
N THR A 847 -0.54 17.72 -2.23
CA THR A 847 -0.45 18.12 -3.62
C THR A 847 -1.47 17.39 -4.49
N SER A 848 -1.56 16.06 -4.40
CA SER A 848 -2.45 15.25 -5.25
C SER A 848 -3.94 15.42 -4.95
N GLN A 849 -4.30 15.82 -3.72
CA GLN A 849 -5.69 15.96 -3.29
C GLN A 849 -6.19 17.40 -3.29
N PHE A 850 -5.31 18.41 -3.17
CA PHE A 850 -5.73 19.80 -2.94
C PHE A 850 -5.01 20.84 -3.81
N LEU A 851 -3.71 20.69 -4.11
CA LEU A 851 -2.99 21.71 -4.91
C LEU A 851 -3.10 21.43 -6.42
N HIS A 852 -2.95 20.18 -6.85
CA HIS A 852 -2.92 19.74 -8.24
C HIS A 852 -1.85 20.44 -9.12
N GLN A 853 -0.86 21.06 -8.48
CA GLN A 853 0.25 21.83 -9.07
C GLN A 853 1.45 21.78 -8.11
N GLN A 854 2.65 22.05 -8.61
CA GLN A 854 3.85 22.14 -7.77
C GLN A 854 3.75 23.36 -6.82
N PRO A 855 4.11 23.23 -5.53
CA PRO A 855 4.25 24.35 -4.62
C PRO A 855 5.43 25.27 -4.99
N HIS A 856 5.39 26.50 -4.48
CA HIS A 856 6.40 27.53 -4.73
C HIS A 856 7.77 27.17 -4.13
N GLN A 857 8.85 27.30 -4.91
CA GLN A 857 10.21 26.83 -4.55
C GLN A 857 10.77 27.43 -3.25
N MET A 858 10.43 28.68 -2.92
CA MET A 858 10.78 29.31 -1.64
C MET A 858 10.29 28.55 -0.39
N LEU A 859 9.37 27.59 -0.53
CA LEU A 859 8.88 26.74 0.56
C LEU A 859 9.68 25.43 0.73
N GLU A 860 10.58 25.07 -0.20
CA GLU A 860 11.28 23.77 -0.23
C GLU A 860 12.05 23.46 1.07
N LYS A 861 12.58 24.49 1.74
CA LYS A 861 13.35 24.39 3.00
C LYS A 861 12.50 24.40 4.28
N ARG A 862 11.17 24.29 4.19
CA ARG A 862 10.22 24.38 5.33
C ARG A 862 9.24 23.20 5.36
N LEU A 863 8.70 22.88 6.54
CA LEU A 863 7.67 21.84 6.70
C LEU A 863 6.23 22.41 6.49
N TYR A 864 6.04 23.20 5.44
CA TYR A 864 4.78 23.94 5.15
C TYR A 864 3.55 23.03 4.92
N TYR A 865 3.81 21.79 4.51
CA TYR A 865 2.81 20.78 4.15
C TYR A 865 2.22 20.00 5.34
N LEU A 866 2.63 20.30 6.57
CA LEU A 866 2.06 19.70 7.79
C LEU A 866 0.62 20.15 8.07
#